data_AF-A0AAN6V7X0-F1
#
_entry.id   AF-A0AAN6V7X0-F1
#
_cell.length_a   1.000
_cell.length_b   1.000
_cell.length_c   1.000
_cell.angle_alpha   90.00
_cell.angle_beta   90.00
_cell.angle_gamma   90.00
#
_symmetry.space_group_name_H-M   'P 1'
#
loop_
_entity.id
_entity.type
_entity.pdbx_description
1 polymer ?
#
loop_
_entity_poly.entity_id
_entity_poly.type
_entity_poly.pdbx_seq_one_letter_code
_entity_poly.pdbx_strand_id
1 'polypeptide(L)'
;MAASRKPRAAGPQVPTTTLVLDNGADTIKAGLVSAGGATESPRIIPNCLARDRHRKTYVGSELEKCRDFGEIAFRRPVEKGFVVSWEAQKEIWDREFFDDKATQRCDPTETRLVLAEQPNALPALQTHCDQMVFEEFGFASYYRGIGPAFNAYQDVQAIFHTPRTPEAPVDVPAEVLLVIDSGYSHTTVTPVIQGRPLHRAVRRLDVGGRLMTNYLTRLLSLRHFDMRNDTYIVNEMKEAVSYVSLDFKSDLEKTWKGTRGERREEYLSGAGIAKDYVLPNSHSTFHGVVRDYDPSLSARARKAAMATEDILTLRNERFVVPELLFNPSDINLRQPGLADLVMQSLSVLPIGLWPGLLANIVVVGGNVNIENFIQRLQMELLERVPDECVAEMDISGDEAGSDGEPSIKRARVGMERSESDNKAPKWSNPDPYTALPPESSTQGKKRDVVRMIRKSRVQETETRASLPSETADFISFDTESEHSGDDLDHGEEPLSATTARDLQLPPKPSALPAKPLVIADPDHRPAILPDPLSSALGSRKRTHDDEIKMPHAKFRKVTKLRSGGAITNEWLPDPELDSTPWMKTDHSASASMAVWLHKEVVDFYDYIKPRDFEERLRHEVVQELKGFCRQIYRDAEVYCFGSFPSGLYLPTADMDMAFMSDGYANGGMAKYCTKSFLFRFRSQLIARNMTWQNEIEVISGAKVPLVKFIERKTGLKIDVSFENDTGVKAIHTFKAWRAQYPGMPALVTLIKHFLLMRGLNEPVNGGIGGFSVICLVVSMLQMMPEVQSRNLDTRHHLGQLLLQFFDLYGNKFNYQTVAISLDPPRYIPKHQVTDFAYKNHDRLSIIDPNNSANDISGGSSNTGTILSHFARAHEDLTERMAQLAQDPRNASQSILEVIMGGNYSSFETQRNYLELLSKEGYRPPTRPSNDPSDRDRDRDRGNRSSRGQPPATGPSHGRNSGYRRRK
;
A
#
# COMPACT_ATOMS: atom_id res chain seq x y z
N MET A 1 62.74 -43.90 -17.58
CA MET A 1 61.99 -42.93 -18.41
C MET A 1 60.86 -42.36 -17.57
N ALA A 2 61.03 -41.15 -17.04
CA ALA A 2 59.97 -40.45 -16.33
C ALA A 2 59.13 -39.69 -17.37
N ALA A 3 57.83 -39.95 -17.42
CA ALA A 3 56.92 -39.33 -18.37
C ALA A 3 56.86 -37.81 -18.13
N SER A 4 57.07 -37.03 -19.20
CA SER A 4 56.96 -35.59 -19.19
C SER A 4 55.52 -35.16 -18.93
N ARG A 5 55.32 -34.31 -17.91
CA ARG A 5 54.05 -33.59 -17.71
C ARG A 5 53.87 -32.63 -18.88
N LYS A 6 52.79 -32.81 -19.66
CA LYS A 6 52.34 -31.81 -20.64
C LYS A 6 52.06 -30.47 -19.92
N PRO A 7 52.47 -29.33 -20.49
CA PRO A 7 52.12 -28.03 -19.94
C PRO A 7 50.60 -27.86 -19.95
N ARG A 8 50.06 -27.36 -18.83
CA ARG A 8 48.65 -26.97 -18.69
C ARG A 8 48.36 -25.91 -19.76
N ALA A 9 47.32 -26.15 -20.58
CA ALA A 9 46.88 -25.19 -21.58
C ALA A 9 46.70 -23.81 -20.92
N ALA A 10 47.17 -22.76 -21.58
CA ALA A 10 46.93 -21.39 -21.15
C ALA A 10 45.41 -21.21 -20.96
N GLY A 11 45.00 -20.66 -19.82
CA GLY A 11 43.59 -20.34 -19.59
C GLY A 11 43.05 -19.41 -20.70
N PRO A 12 41.72 -19.32 -20.86
CA PRO A 12 41.12 -18.43 -21.85
C PRO A 12 41.70 -17.02 -21.72
N GLN A 13 42.01 -16.39 -22.87
CA GLN A 13 42.53 -15.02 -22.89
C GLN A 13 41.53 -14.11 -22.17
N VAL A 14 42.00 -13.32 -21.20
CA VAL A 14 41.12 -12.46 -20.41
C VAL A 14 40.58 -11.36 -21.34
N PRO A 15 39.25 -11.24 -21.52
CA PRO A 15 38.71 -10.36 -22.54
C PRO A 15 39.11 -8.89 -22.34
N THR A 16 39.34 -8.09 -23.39
CA THR A 16 39.87 -6.72 -23.22
C THR A 16 38.80 -5.66 -22.97
N THR A 17 37.53 -6.03 -23.14
CA THR A 17 36.37 -5.13 -23.05
C THR A 17 35.54 -5.45 -21.80
N THR A 18 35.06 -4.40 -21.14
CA THR A 18 34.18 -4.51 -19.96
C THR A 18 32.92 -3.68 -20.20
N LEU A 19 31.75 -4.32 -20.11
CA LEU A 19 30.46 -3.68 -20.09
C LEU A 19 30.11 -3.32 -18.64
N VAL A 20 29.94 -2.03 -18.37
CA VAL A 20 29.49 -1.50 -17.08
C VAL A 20 28.00 -1.18 -17.19
N LEU A 21 27.19 -1.81 -16.34
CA LEU A 21 25.74 -1.65 -16.29
C LEU A 21 25.25 -1.25 -14.91
N ASP A 22 24.45 -0.19 -14.87
CA ASP A 22 23.62 0.18 -13.72
C ASP A 22 22.15 -0.06 -14.09
N ASN A 23 21.57 -1.14 -13.56
CA ASN A 23 20.18 -1.54 -13.79
C ASN A 23 19.23 -0.76 -12.87
N GLY A 24 19.00 0.50 -13.19
CA GLY A 24 18.02 1.34 -12.51
C GLY A 24 16.57 0.95 -12.83
N ALA A 25 15.64 1.35 -11.96
CA ALA A 25 14.22 1.04 -12.13
C ALA A 25 13.53 1.86 -13.24
N ASP A 26 14.08 3.04 -13.55
CA ASP A 26 13.57 3.91 -14.61
C ASP A 26 14.40 3.84 -15.87
N THR A 27 15.72 3.88 -15.71
CA THR A 27 16.72 3.88 -16.77
C THR A 27 17.86 2.90 -16.45
N ILE A 28 18.45 2.34 -17.50
CA ILE A 28 19.71 1.61 -17.48
C ILE A 28 20.82 2.58 -17.89
N LYS A 29 21.91 2.63 -17.14
CA LYS A 29 23.12 3.33 -17.59
C LYS A 29 24.15 2.31 -18.04
N ALA A 30 24.64 2.45 -19.26
CA ALA A 30 25.53 1.47 -19.89
C ALA A 30 26.74 2.11 -20.52
N GLY A 31 27.92 1.49 -20.37
CA GLY A 31 29.14 1.94 -21.02
C GLY A 31 30.08 0.77 -21.29
N LEU A 32 30.74 0.78 -22.46
CA LEU A 32 31.78 -0.17 -22.81
C LEU A 32 33.15 0.46 -22.54
N VAL A 33 33.98 -0.24 -21.77
CA VAL A 33 35.32 0.19 -21.41
C VAL A 33 36.32 -0.80 -21.99
N SER A 34 37.14 -0.35 -22.94
CA SER A 34 38.22 -1.14 -23.54
C SER A 34 39.57 -0.76 -22.93
N ALA A 35 40.44 -1.73 -22.70
CA ALA A 35 41.77 -1.50 -22.16
C ALA A 35 42.58 -0.50 -23.03
N GLY A 36 42.82 0.71 -22.51
CA GLY A 36 43.58 1.78 -23.17
C GLY A 36 42.76 2.76 -24.02
N GLY A 37 41.42 2.63 -24.07
CA GLY A 37 40.53 3.59 -24.73
C GLY A 37 40.10 4.74 -23.82
N ALA A 38 39.72 5.89 -24.40
CA ALA A 38 39.08 6.97 -23.67
C ALA A 38 37.71 6.51 -23.14
N THR A 39 37.39 6.80 -21.89
CA THR A 39 36.08 6.47 -21.30
C THR A 39 35.00 7.34 -21.95
N GLU A 40 34.13 6.74 -22.75
CA GLU A 40 32.96 7.43 -23.31
C GLU A 40 31.90 7.66 -22.23
N SER A 41 31.10 8.72 -22.38
CA SER A 41 29.98 8.99 -21.48
C SER A 41 28.96 7.83 -21.51
N PRO A 42 28.44 7.37 -20.36
CA PRO A 42 27.49 6.27 -20.32
C PRO A 42 26.21 6.64 -21.06
N ARG A 43 25.66 5.68 -21.82
CA ARG A 43 24.37 5.80 -22.49
C ARG A 43 23.26 5.56 -21.47
N ILE A 44 22.24 6.43 -21.47
CA ILE A 44 21.06 6.32 -20.62
C ILE A 44 19.92 5.76 -21.47
N ILE A 45 19.39 4.61 -21.07
CA ILE A 45 18.39 3.85 -21.81
C ILE A 45 17.15 3.70 -20.93
N PRO A 46 15.92 3.95 -21.42
CA PRO A 46 14.71 3.67 -20.65
C PRO A 46 14.62 2.18 -20.26
N ASN A 47 14.44 1.87 -18.97
CA ASN A 47 14.27 0.49 -18.50
C ASN A 47 12.79 0.09 -18.50
N CYS A 48 12.19 -0.02 -19.68
CA CYS A 48 10.79 -0.41 -19.81
C CYS A 48 10.45 -1.01 -21.17
N LEU A 49 9.39 -1.82 -21.16
CA LEU A 49 8.59 -2.15 -22.33
C LEU A 49 7.34 -1.26 -22.31
N ALA A 50 7.07 -0.55 -23.40
CA ALA A 50 5.92 0.33 -23.51
C ALA A 50 5.01 -0.13 -24.65
N ARG A 51 3.70 -0.09 -24.44
CA ARG A 51 2.70 -0.42 -25.46
C ARG A 51 1.74 0.73 -25.65
N ASP A 52 1.66 1.24 -26.87
CA ASP A 52 0.72 2.30 -27.21
C ASP A 52 -0.73 1.78 -27.37
N ARG A 53 -1.67 2.71 -27.56
CA ARG A 53 -3.08 2.40 -27.82
C ARG A 53 -3.32 1.58 -29.09
N HIS A 54 -2.39 1.65 -30.06
CA HIS A 54 -2.43 0.90 -31.30
C HIS A 54 -1.78 -0.49 -31.18
N ARG A 55 -1.43 -0.89 -29.94
CA ARG A 55 -0.77 -2.15 -29.59
C ARG A 55 0.64 -2.30 -30.16
N LYS A 56 1.25 -1.21 -30.63
CA LYS A 56 2.67 -1.19 -30.99
C LYS A 56 3.50 -1.22 -29.71
N THR A 57 4.44 -2.15 -29.66
CA THR A 57 5.35 -2.31 -28.52
C THR A 57 6.65 -1.59 -28.84
N TYR A 58 7.18 -0.90 -27.85
CA TYR A 58 8.43 -0.16 -27.86
C TYR A 58 9.31 -0.72 -26.75
N VAL A 59 10.57 -1.01 -27.07
CA VAL A 59 11.53 -1.57 -26.13
C VAL A 59 12.68 -0.58 -25.93
N GLY A 60 13.00 -0.25 -24.68
CA GLY A 60 14.16 0.57 -24.36
C GLY A 60 14.14 1.93 -25.06
N SER A 61 15.20 2.21 -25.81
CA SER A 61 15.40 3.45 -26.58
C SER A 61 14.41 3.64 -27.73
N GLU A 62 13.70 2.58 -28.16
CA GLU A 62 12.65 2.72 -29.17
C GLU A 62 11.51 3.63 -28.69
N LEU A 63 11.39 3.86 -27.38
CA LEU A 63 10.43 4.78 -26.79
C LEU A 63 10.55 6.20 -27.36
N GLU A 64 11.75 6.64 -27.78
CA GLU A 64 11.97 7.94 -28.43
C GLU A 64 11.22 8.06 -29.78
N LYS A 65 10.92 6.93 -30.42
CA LYS A 65 10.15 6.88 -31.67
C LYS A 65 8.65 6.98 -31.41
N CYS A 66 8.21 6.90 -30.15
CA CYS A 66 6.83 7.10 -29.77
C CYS A 66 6.46 8.58 -29.91
N ARG A 67 5.34 8.86 -30.57
CA ARG A 67 4.83 10.22 -30.80
C ARG A 67 3.54 10.49 -30.05
N ASP A 68 2.94 9.46 -29.46
CA ASP A 68 1.67 9.56 -28.75
C ASP A 68 1.79 8.78 -27.44
N PHE A 69 1.95 9.53 -26.35
CA PHE A 69 2.07 8.99 -25.00
C PHE A 69 0.71 8.86 -24.30
N GLY A 70 -0.40 9.17 -24.99
CA GLY A 70 -1.75 9.02 -24.45
C GLY A 70 -2.11 7.55 -24.21
N GLU A 71 -2.51 7.22 -22.98
CA GLU A 71 -2.89 5.86 -22.56
C GLU A 71 -1.81 4.78 -22.79
N ILE A 72 -0.53 5.17 -22.83
CA ILE A 72 0.57 4.23 -23.01
C ILE A 72 0.76 3.34 -21.76
N ALA A 73 0.86 2.03 -21.96
CA ALA A 73 1.04 1.07 -20.88
C ALA A 73 2.52 0.69 -20.72
N PHE A 74 3.10 0.95 -19.55
CA PHE A 74 4.48 0.56 -19.22
C PHE A 74 4.53 -0.73 -18.42
N ARG A 75 5.41 -1.65 -18.82
CA ARG A 75 5.88 -2.80 -18.04
C ARG A 75 7.36 -2.59 -17.74
N ARG A 76 7.72 -2.54 -16.45
CA ARG A 76 9.11 -2.35 -16.00
C ARG A 76 9.62 -3.65 -15.36
N PRO A 77 10.84 -4.09 -15.65
CA PRO A 77 11.39 -5.33 -15.09
C PRO A 77 11.83 -5.21 -13.63
N VAL A 78 12.06 -3.98 -13.15
CA VAL A 78 12.56 -3.68 -11.81
C VAL A 78 11.43 -3.14 -10.93
N GLU A 79 11.23 -3.77 -9.77
CA GLU A 79 10.30 -3.32 -8.74
C GLU A 79 11.01 -3.18 -7.39
N LYS A 80 10.76 -2.07 -6.70
CA LYS A 80 11.38 -1.75 -5.40
C LYS A 80 12.92 -1.81 -5.42
N GLY A 81 13.54 -1.64 -6.58
CA GLY A 81 15.00 -1.70 -6.77
C GLY A 81 15.55 -3.08 -7.14
N PHE A 82 14.72 -4.11 -7.29
CA PHE A 82 15.15 -5.46 -7.66
C PHE A 82 14.56 -5.89 -8.99
N VAL A 83 15.32 -6.62 -9.80
CA VAL A 83 14.82 -7.24 -11.04
C VAL A 83 13.88 -8.38 -10.67
N VAL A 84 12.57 -8.20 -10.93
CA VAL A 84 11.53 -9.20 -10.63
C VAL A 84 11.10 -9.98 -11.87
N SER A 85 11.31 -9.42 -13.07
CA SER A 85 10.89 -10.01 -14.34
C SER A 85 12.08 -10.06 -15.30
N TRP A 86 12.89 -11.12 -15.19
CA TRP A 86 14.04 -11.33 -16.07
C TRP A 86 13.67 -11.50 -17.54
N GLU A 87 12.48 -12.01 -17.85
CA GLU A 87 11.96 -12.07 -19.24
C GLU A 87 11.97 -10.70 -19.91
N ALA A 88 11.45 -9.68 -19.21
CA ALA A 88 11.38 -8.32 -19.72
C ALA A 88 12.74 -7.63 -19.68
N GLN A 89 13.58 -7.93 -18.68
CA GLN A 89 14.95 -7.40 -18.60
C GLN A 89 15.81 -7.94 -19.75
N LYS A 90 15.67 -9.23 -20.06
CA LYS A 90 16.32 -9.92 -21.17
C LYS A 90 15.90 -9.31 -22.50
N GLU A 91 14.60 -9.12 -22.74
CA GLU A 91 14.12 -8.49 -23.99
C GLU A 91 14.73 -7.09 -24.21
N ILE A 92 14.91 -6.31 -23.15
CA ILE A 92 15.57 -5.00 -23.23
C ILE A 92 17.06 -5.16 -23.53
N TRP A 93 17.76 -6.05 -22.83
CA TRP A 93 19.20 -6.28 -23.03
C TRP A 93 19.53 -6.86 -24.42
N ASP A 94 18.75 -7.84 -24.87
CA ASP A 94 18.89 -8.44 -26.20
C ASP A 94 18.83 -7.36 -27.28
N ARG A 95 17.91 -6.40 -27.14
CA ARG A 95 17.67 -5.36 -28.15
C ARG A 95 18.65 -4.19 -28.08
N GLU A 96 19.15 -3.88 -26.88
CA GLU A 96 20.03 -2.73 -26.65
C GLU A 96 21.52 -3.05 -26.70
N PHE A 97 21.89 -4.30 -26.42
CA PHE A 97 23.28 -4.74 -26.32
C PHE A 97 23.64 -5.92 -27.22
N PHE A 98 22.74 -6.88 -27.47
CA PHE A 98 23.12 -8.12 -28.17
C PHE A 98 22.71 -8.18 -29.64
N ASP A 99 21.70 -7.41 -30.07
CA ASP A 99 21.28 -7.31 -31.46
C ASP A 99 22.42 -6.75 -32.33
N ASP A 100 22.55 -7.23 -33.56
CA ASP A 100 23.55 -6.75 -34.53
C ASP A 100 23.34 -5.27 -34.89
N LYS A 101 22.12 -4.76 -34.67
CA LYS A 101 21.76 -3.35 -34.87
C LYS A 101 21.91 -2.50 -33.61
N ALA A 102 22.33 -3.08 -32.49
CA ALA A 102 22.54 -2.37 -31.24
C ALA A 102 23.65 -1.33 -31.39
N THR A 103 23.43 -0.14 -30.82
CA THR A 103 24.41 0.96 -30.90
C THR A 103 25.66 0.67 -30.07
N GLN A 104 25.52 -0.08 -28.98
CA GLN A 104 26.62 -0.56 -28.13
C GLN A 104 26.62 -2.09 -28.13
N ARG A 105 26.82 -2.67 -29.32
CA ARG A 105 26.87 -4.13 -29.49
C ARG A 105 27.96 -4.72 -28.59
N CYS A 106 27.56 -5.67 -27.77
CA CYS A 106 28.40 -6.40 -26.85
C CYS A 106 28.24 -7.89 -27.13
N ASP A 107 29.34 -8.60 -27.38
CA ASP A 107 29.34 -10.05 -27.35
C ASP A 107 29.64 -10.50 -25.91
N PRO A 108 28.69 -11.12 -25.17
CA PRO A 108 28.91 -11.56 -23.81
C PRO A 108 30.12 -12.50 -23.66
N THR A 109 30.35 -13.37 -24.64
CA THR A 109 31.40 -14.39 -24.58
C THR A 109 32.81 -13.80 -24.63
N GLU A 110 32.94 -12.58 -25.18
CA GLU A 110 34.20 -11.83 -25.29
C GLU A 110 34.24 -10.59 -24.38
N THR A 111 33.28 -10.44 -23.45
CA THR A 111 33.16 -9.23 -22.62
C THR A 111 33.07 -9.55 -21.13
N ARG A 112 33.65 -8.71 -20.29
CA ARG A 112 33.44 -8.75 -18.83
C ARG A 112 32.23 -7.92 -18.45
N LEU A 113 31.44 -8.36 -17.48
CA LEU A 113 30.29 -7.59 -16.97
C LEU A 113 30.58 -7.04 -15.57
N VAL A 114 30.40 -5.73 -15.39
CA VAL A 114 30.27 -5.08 -14.08
C VAL A 114 28.83 -4.63 -13.93
N LEU A 115 28.11 -5.22 -12.97
CA LEU A 115 26.71 -4.91 -12.72
C LEU A 115 26.52 -4.26 -11.35
N ALA A 116 25.85 -3.10 -11.34
CA ALA A 116 25.39 -2.47 -10.11
C ALA A 116 24.03 -3.02 -9.69
N GLU A 117 23.90 -3.37 -8.42
CA GLU A 117 22.65 -3.77 -7.77
C GLU A 117 22.35 -2.94 -6.53
N GLN A 118 21.13 -3.10 -6.00
CA GLN A 118 20.70 -2.44 -4.78
C GLN A 118 21.12 -3.26 -3.55
N PRO A 119 21.43 -2.59 -2.41
CA PRO A 119 21.81 -3.29 -1.19
C PRO A 119 20.67 -4.17 -0.67
N ASN A 120 21.03 -5.25 0.03
CA ASN A 120 20.11 -6.18 0.70
C ASN A 120 19.15 -6.92 -0.26
N ALA A 121 19.59 -7.21 -1.49
CA ALA A 121 18.87 -8.12 -2.39
C ALA A 121 18.70 -9.51 -1.76
N LEU A 122 17.53 -10.13 -1.94
CA LEU A 122 17.26 -11.48 -1.44
C LEU A 122 18.18 -12.50 -2.13
N PRO A 123 18.78 -13.47 -1.42
CA PRO A 123 19.69 -14.45 -2.02
C PRO A 123 19.13 -15.16 -3.25
N ALA A 124 17.83 -15.48 -3.26
CA ALA A 124 17.19 -16.11 -4.42
C ALA A 124 17.22 -15.22 -5.69
N LEU A 125 17.03 -13.90 -5.53
CA LEU A 125 17.12 -12.95 -6.65
C LEU A 125 18.56 -12.78 -7.13
N GLN A 126 19.51 -12.86 -6.20
CA GLN A 126 20.94 -12.84 -6.49
C GLN A 126 21.33 -14.06 -7.32
N THR A 127 20.97 -15.27 -6.88
CA THR A 127 21.23 -16.51 -7.61
C THR A 127 20.59 -16.51 -9.00
N HIS A 128 19.37 -16.00 -9.13
CA HIS A 128 18.72 -15.88 -10.44
C HIS A 128 19.46 -14.91 -11.36
N CYS A 129 19.97 -13.78 -10.83
CA CYS A 129 20.83 -12.87 -11.58
C CYS A 129 22.10 -13.57 -12.06
N ASP A 130 22.77 -14.32 -11.18
CA ASP A 130 24.00 -15.04 -11.51
C ASP A 130 23.75 -16.11 -12.59
N GLN A 131 22.66 -16.87 -12.48
CA GLN A 131 22.25 -17.86 -13.48
C GLN A 131 21.96 -17.22 -14.84
N MET A 132 21.24 -16.09 -14.86
CA MET A 132 20.97 -15.37 -16.10
C MET A 132 22.25 -14.86 -16.78
N VAL A 133 23.19 -14.32 -16.00
CA VAL A 133 24.45 -13.79 -16.53
C VAL A 133 25.36 -14.90 -17.08
N PHE A 134 25.47 -16.03 -16.40
CA PHE A 134 26.36 -17.11 -16.82
C PHE A 134 25.73 -18.10 -17.78
N GLU A 135 24.56 -18.65 -17.45
CA GLU A 135 23.97 -19.77 -18.19
C GLU A 135 23.23 -19.29 -19.45
N GLU A 136 22.50 -18.17 -19.36
CA GLU A 136 21.71 -17.66 -20.48
C GLU A 136 22.52 -16.72 -21.38
N PHE A 137 23.20 -15.73 -20.78
CA PHE A 137 23.96 -14.75 -21.56
C PHE A 137 25.39 -15.19 -21.89
N GLY A 138 26.01 -16.07 -21.09
CA GLY A 138 27.34 -16.61 -21.39
C GLY A 138 28.49 -15.62 -21.20
N PHE A 139 28.39 -14.69 -20.23
CA PHE A 139 29.46 -13.72 -19.99
C PHE A 139 30.78 -14.38 -19.57
N ALA A 140 31.90 -13.88 -20.11
CA ALA A 140 33.24 -14.42 -19.81
C ALA A 140 33.66 -14.25 -18.34
N SER A 141 33.26 -13.15 -17.72
CA SER A 141 33.46 -12.90 -16.29
C SER A 141 32.46 -11.86 -15.79
N TYR A 142 32.14 -11.94 -14.50
CA TYR A 142 31.09 -11.15 -13.88
C TYR A 142 31.53 -10.63 -12.51
N TYR A 143 31.38 -9.32 -12.30
CA TYR A 143 31.44 -8.70 -10.98
C TYR A 143 30.14 -7.97 -10.69
N ARG A 144 29.57 -8.26 -9.53
CA ARG A 144 28.37 -7.59 -9.03
C ARG A 144 28.72 -6.81 -7.78
N GLY A 145 28.34 -5.54 -7.75
CA GLY A 145 28.55 -4.67 -6.60
C GLY A 145 27.37 -3.74 -6.39
N ILE A 146 27.35 -3.04 -5.26
CA ILE A 146 26.35 -2.00 -5.03
C ILE A 146 26.86 -0.65 -5.52
N GLY A 147 25.96 0.20 -6.03
CA GLY A 147 26.28 1.56 -6.49
C GLY A 147 27.22 2.34 -5.55
N PRO A 148 26.89 2.47 -4.25
CA PRO A 148 27.74 3.19 -3.28
C PRO A 148 29.18 2.68 -3.15
N ALA A 149 29.43 1.39 -3.39
CA ALA A 149 30.80 0.85 -3.35
C ALA A 149 31.63 1.35 -4.53
N PHE A 150 31.01 1.52 -5.70
CA PHE A 150 31.68 2.10 -6.87
C PHE A 150 31.93 3.60 -6.70
N ASN A 151 31.01 4.33 -6.06
CA ASN A 151 31.17 5.76 -5.78
C ASN A 151 32.41 6.07 -4.91
N ALA A 152 32.85 5.12 -4.08
CA ALA A 152 34.06 5.28 -3.28
C ALA A 152 35.34 5.39 -4.14
N TYR A 153 35.33 4.92 -5.37
CA TYR A 153 36.47 5.01 -6.30
C TYR A 153 36.47 6.32 -7.12
N GLN A 154 35.48 7.20 -6.91
CA GLN A 154 35.50 8.52 -7.51
C GLN A 154 36.55 9.40 -6.81
N ASP A 155 37.04 10.43 -7.51
CA ASP A 155 38.00 11.39 -6.93
C ASP A 155 37.30 12.32 -5.91
N VAL A 156 37.05 11.77 -4.72
CA VAL A 156 36.38 12.46 -3.61
C VAL A 156 37.15 13.71 -3.17
N GLN A 157 38.49 13.70 -3.29
CA GLN A 157 39.32 14.85 -2.93
C GLN A 157 39.19 16.01 -3.93
N ALA A 158 39.11 15.70 -5.23
CA ALA A 158 38.80 16.71 -6.25
C ALA A 158 37.38 17.28 -6.09
N ILE A 159 36.42 16.43 -5.72
CA ILE A 159 35.05 16.83 -5.39
C ILE A 159 35.10 17.83 -4.23
N PHE A 160 35.68 17.50 -3.09
CA PHE A 160 35.69 18.38 -1.91
C PHE A 160 36.74 19.51 -1.95
N HIS A 161 37.47 19.69 -3.07
CA HIS A 161 38.52 20.71 -3.23
C HIS A 161 39.64 20.64 -2.18
N THR A 162 39.85 19.47 -1.57
CA THR A 162 40.93 19.25 -0.61
C THR A 162 42.27 19.05 -1.33
N PRO A 163 43.40 19.60 -0.85
CA PRO A 163 44.70 19.43 -1.50
C PRO A 163 45.07 17.95 -1.60
N ARG A 164 45.23 17.44 -2.83
CA ARG A 164 45.70 16.07 -3.06
C ARG A 164 47.12 15.94 -2.54
N THR A 165 47.38 15.05 -1.60
CA THR A 165 48.76 14.66 -1.29
C THR A 165 49.36 14.03 -2.55
N PRO A 166 50.51 14.51 -3.06
CA PRO A 166 51.04 14.13 -4.38
C PRO A 166 51.41 12.65 -4.55
N GLU A 167 51.27 11.83 -3.50
CA GLU A 167 51.62 10.40 -3.46
C GLU A 167 50.41 9.45 -3.42
N ALA A 168 49.17 9.94 -3.39
CA ALA A 168 47.99 9.07 -3.33
C ALA A 168 47.73 8.36 -4.69
N PRO A 169 47.72 7.01 -4.76
CA PRO A 169 47.48 6.29 -6.00
C PRO A 169 46.05 6.50 -6.53
N VAL A 170 45.89 6.54 -7.86
CA VAL A 170 44.61 6.81 -8.55
C VAL A 170 43.56 5.70 -8.36
N ASP A 171 43.98 4.51 -7.89
CA ASP A 171 43.16 3.30 -7.83
C ASP A 171 42.73 2.90 -6.39
N VAL A 172 42.75 3.83 -5.44
CA VAL A 172 42.39 3.55 -4.04
C VAL A 172 41.02 4.15 -3.71
N PRO A 173 40.09 3.38 -3.10
CA PRO A 173 38.80 3.93 -2.70
C PRO A 173 38.96 4.91 -1.54
N ALA A 174 38.06 5.89 -1.46
CA ALA A 174 37.93 6.80 -0.34
C ALA A 174 37.85 6.02 0.99
N GLU A 175 38.61 6.49 1.98
CA GLU A 175 38.72 5.80 3.27
C GLU A 175 37.40 5.78 4.03
N VAL A 176 36.66 6.90 4.04
CA VAL A 176 35.37 7.05 4.71
C VAL A 176 34.45 7.90 3.83
N LEU A 177 33.25 7.40 3.55
CA LEU A 177 32.27 8.07 2.69
C LEU A 177 30.84 7.74 3.12
N LEU A 178 29.95 8.73 3.17
CA LEU A 178 28.51 8.52 3.35
C LEU A 178 27.78 8.81 2.03
N VAL A 179 27.24 7.78 1.39
CA VAL A 179 26.53 7.93 0.12
C VAL A 179 25.02 8.00 0.35
N ILE A 180 24.37 9.05 -0.16
CA ILE A 180 22.92 9.21 -0.19
C ILE A 180 22.45 9.05 -1.64
N ASP A 181 21.92 7.88 -1.99
CA ASP A 181 21.43 7.59 -3.35
C ASP A 181 19.91 7.77 -3.40
N SER A 182 19.43 8.85 -4.03
CA SER A 182 18.02 9.21 -4.17
C SER A 182 17.52 8.96 -5.60
N GLY A 183 17.03 7.74 -5.85
CA GLY A 183 16.67 7.26 -7.17
C GLY A 183 15.16 7.27 -7.50
N TYR A 184 14.81 6.67 -8.64
CA TYR A 184 13.42 6.57 -9.09
C TYR A 184 12.55 5.70 -8.16
N SER A 185 13.09 4.59 -7.64
CA SER A 185 12.28 3.65 -6.84
C SER A 185 12.25 4.00 -5.35
N HIS A 186 13.39 4.41 -4.80
CA HIS A 186 13.61 4.62 -3.36
C HIS A 186 14.87 5.45 -3.15
N THR A 187 15.10 5.87 -1.90
CA THR A 187 16.33 6.54 -1.48
C THR A 187 17.08 5.68 -0.47
N THR A 188 18.40 5.56 -0.57
CA THR A 188 19.25 4.83 0.39
C THR A 188 20.33 5.72 0.98
N VAL A 189 20.69 5.44 2.23
CA VAL A 189 21.84 6.03 2.92
C VAL A 189 22.80 4.90 3.25
N THR A 190 23.99 4.95 2.67
CA THR A 190 24.99 3.87 2.72
C THR A 190 26.34 4.43 3.16
N PRO A 191 26.74 4.23 4.42
CA PRO A 191 28.10 4.50 4.85
C PRO A 191 29.06 3.44 4.30
N VAL A 192 30.20 3.89 3.79
CA VAL A 192 31.23 3.11 3.11
C VAL A 192 32.58 3.42 3.76
N ILE A 193 33.38 2.39 4.02
CA ILE A 193 34.74 2.51 4.51
C ILE A 193 35.66 1.72 3.58
N GLN A 194 36.66 2.37 2.99
CA GLN A 194 37.61 1.76 2.05
C GLN A 194 36.90 0.97 0.93
N GLY A 195 35.85 1.57 0.35
CA GLY A 195 35.03 0.93 -0.69
C GLY A 195 34.08 -0.19 -0.20
N ARG A 196 34.07 -0.50 1.10
CA ARG A 196 33.18 -1.54 1.68
C ARG A 196 32.00 -0.91 2.41
N PRO A 197 30.75 -1.28 2.07
CA PRO A 197 29.57 -0.77 2.75
C PRO A 197 29.42 -1.35 4.15
N LEU A 198 29.05 -0.50 5.12
CA LEU A 198 28.69 -0.93 6.47
C LEU A 198 27.23 -1.37 6.50
N HIS A 199 26.97 -2.61 6.11
CA HIS A 199 25.61 -3.16 5.94
C HIS A 199 24.64 -2.89 7.10
N ARG A 200 25.11 -2.95 8.36
CA ARG A 200 24.28 -2.70 9.56
C ARG A 200 23.72 -1.26 9.62
N ALA A 201 24.44 -0.31 9.04
CA ALA A 201 24.08 1.11 9.01
C ALA A 201 23.35 1.53 7.73
N VAL A 202 23.22 0.64 6.73
CA VAL A 202 22.44 0.96 5.54
C VAL A 202 20.98 1.22 5.94
N ARG A 203 20.45 2.34 5.47
CA ARG A 203 19.06 2.73 5.66
C ARG A 203 18.39 2.99 4.32
N ARG A 204 17.10 2.72 4.25
CA ARG A 204 16.28 2.86 3.05
C ARG A 204 15.01 3.62 3.39
N LEU A 205 14.70 4.59 2.56
CA LEU A 205 13.44 5.32 2.52
C LEU A 205 12.68 4.87 1.27
N ASP A 206 11.44 4.38 1.43
CA ASP A 206 10.62 3.89 0.31
C ASP A 206 9.94 5.01 -0.50
N VAL A 207 10.46 6.23 -0.36
CA VAL A 207 10.10 7.39 -1.18
C VAL A 207 11.13 7.53 -2.29
N GLY A 208 10.66 7.63 -3.52
CA GLY A 208 11.48 7.89 -4.70
C GLY A 208 10.65 8.55 -5.80
N GLY A 209 11.26 8.75 -6.96
CA GLY A 209 10.64 9.37 -8.14
C GLY A 209 9.28 8.80 -8.52
N ARG A 210 9.10 7.47 -8.49
CA ARG A 210 7.85 6.78 -8.81
C ARG A 210 6.71 7.14 -7.86
N LEU A 211 7.00 7.17 -6.55
CA LEU A 211 6.00 7.51 -5.54
C LEU A 211 5.58 8.98 -5.67
N MET A 212 6.56 9.87 -5.91
CA MET A 212 6.31 11.29 -6.17
C MET A 212 5.44 11.49 -7.42
N THR A 213 5.77 10.83 -8.54
CA THR A 213 4.97 10.88 -9.77
C THR A 213 3.54 10.38 -9.52
N ASN A 214 3.36 9.23 -8.86
CA ASN A 214 2.04 8.69 -8.53
C ASN A 214 1.22 9.63 -7.61
N TYR A 215 1.89 10.28 -6.66
CA TYR A 215 1.26 11.23 -5.76
C TYR A 215 0.82 12.50 -6.53
N LEU A 216 1.69 13.04 -7.39
CA LEU A 216 1.36 14.15 -8.28
C LEU A 216 0.18 13.79 -9.20
N THR A 217 0.19 12.60 -9.82
CA THR A 217 -0.93 12.11 -10.65
C THR A 217 -2.24 12.16 -9.87
N ARG A 218 -2.24 11.69 -8.61
CA ARG A 218 -3.44 11.73 -7.76
C ARG A 218 -3.88 13.17 -7.45
N LEU A 219 -2.95 14.08 -7.15
CA LEU A 219 -3.28 15.48 -6.87
C LEU A 219 -3.89 16.17 -8.10
N LEU A 220 -3.30 15.95 -9.28
CA LEU A 220 -3.80 16.49 -10.54
C LEU A 220 -5.16 15.93 -10.92
N SER A 221 -5.36 14.60 -10.81
CA SER A 221 -6.66 13.97 -11.06
C SER A 221 -7.79 14.44 -10.15
N LEU A 222 -7.47 14.94 -8.95
CA LEU A 222 -8.47 15.46 -8.02
C LEU A 222 -8.82 16.94 -8.28
N ARG A 223 -7.86 17.74 -8.75
CA ARG A 223 -8.00 19.19 -8.88
C ARG A 223 -8.27 19.67 -10.30
N HIS A 224 -7.77 18.94 -11.29
CA HIS A 224 -7.78 19.30 -12.71
C HIS A 224 -8.44 18.20 -13.54
N PHE A 225 -7.69 17.56 -14.44
CA PHE A 225 -8.13 16.48 -15.31
C PHE A 225 -7.60 15.14 -14.81
N ASP A 226 -8.30 14.07 -15.16
CA ASP A 226 -7.88 12.73 -14.79
C ASP A 226 -6.63 12.30 -15.55
N MET A 227 -5.47 12.38 -14.91
CA MET A 227 -4.16 12.02 -15.46
C MET A 227 -3.71 10.59 -15.10
N ARG A 228 -4.63 9.74 -14.59
CA ARG A 228 -4.28 8.38 -14.12
C ARG A 228 -3.72 7.46 -15.21
N ASN A 229 -4.10 7.71 -16.47
CA ASN A 229 -3.63 6.93 -17.62
C ASN A 229 -2.37 7.53 -18.28
N ASP A 230 -1.99 8.75 -17.92
CA ASP A 230 -0.93 9.53 -18.59
C ASP A 230 0.26 9.77 -17.65
N THR A 231 0.71 8.72 -16.96
CA THR A 231 1.75 8.81 -15.93
C THR A 231 3.11 9.28 -16.45
N TYR A 232 3.39 9.07 -17.75
CA TYR A 232 4.62 9.55 -18.38
C TYR A 232 4.65 11.08 -18.46
N ILE A 233 3.57 11.69 -18.93
CA ILE A 233 3.42 13.15 -19.01
C ILE A 233 3.51 13.76 -17.61
N VAL A 234 2.94 13.10 -16.61
CA VAL A 234 3.06 13.55 -15.21
C VAL A 234 4.50 13.46 -14.70
N ASN A 235 5.28 12.48 -15.15
CA ASN A 235 6.70 12.38 -14.80
C ASN A 235 7.52 13.53 -15.39
N GLU A 236 7.33 13.82 -16.69
CA GLU A 236 7.98 14.97 -17.35
C GLU A 236 7.59 16.30 -16.70
N MET A 237 6.30 16.46 -16.40
CA MET A 237 5.79 17.63 -15.69
C MET A 237 6.44 17.78 -14.32
N LYS A 238 6.55 16.69 -13.54
CA LYS A 238 7.24 16.68 -12.25
C LYS A 238 8.69 17.16 -12.41
N GLU A 239 9.43 16.61 -13.36
CA GLU A 239 10.83 16.96 -13.61
C GLU A 239 11.00 18.41 -14.07
N ALA A 240 10.05 18.95 -14.82
CA ALA A 240 10.12 20.31 -15.35
C ALA A 240 9.72 21.40 -14.35
N VAL A 241 8.81 21.10 -13.40
CA VAL A 241 8.19 22.14 -12.54
C VAL A 241 8.45 21.99 -11.05
N SER A 242 8.81 20.81 -10.56
CA SER A 242 8.91 20.56 -9.12
C SER A 242 10.21 21.11 -8.55
N TYR A 243 10.16 21.60 -7.31
CA TYR A 243 11.32 22.10 -6.59
C TYR A 243 11.16 21.80 -5.09
N VAL A 244 12.27 21.70 -4.36
CA VAL A 244 12.24 21.58 -2.90
C VAL A 244 12.10 22.98 -2.28
N SER A 245 11.13 23.17 -1.39
CA SER A 245 10.99 24.44 -0.69
C SER A 245 11.99 24.53 0.46
N LEU A 246 12.62 25.70 0.66
CA LEU A 246 13.47 25.96 1.83
C LEU A 246 12.66 26.40 3.05
N ASP A 247 11.49 27.03 2.84
CA ASP A 247 10.54 27.39 3.89
C ASP A 247 9.13 26.95 3.48
N PHE A 248 8.85 25.69 3.80
CA PHE A 248 7.61 25.02 3.41
C PHE A 248 6.37 25.76 3.91
N LYS A 249 6.42 26.29 5.14
CA LYS A 249 5.28 26.95 5.76
C LYS A 249 4.96 28.26 5.05
N SER A 250 5.97 29.08 4.76
CA SER A 250 5.80 30.34 4.03
C SER A 250 5.25 30.12 2.62
N ASP A 251 5.79 29.14 1.88
CA ASP A 251 5.32 28.83 0.54
C ASP A 251 3.89 28.25 0.52
N LEU A 252 3.51 27.50 1.56
CA LEU A 252 2.15 27.02 1.74
C LEU A 252 1.16 28.17 2.02
N GLU A 253 1.57 29.18 2.81
CA GLU A 253 0.77 30.37 3.10
C GLU A 253 0.53 31.21 1.84
N LYS A 254 1.57 31.45 1.02
CA LYS A 254 1.47 32.20 -0.26
C LYS A 254 0.55 31.52 -1.27
N THR A 255 0.49 30.19 -1.25
CA THR A 255 -0.36 29.39 -2.15
C THR A 255 -1.77 29.15 -1.60
N TRP A 256 -2.08 29.65 -0.41
CA TRP A 256 -3.39 29.49 0.20
C TRP A 256 -4.43 30.44 -0.39
N LYS A 257 -5.54 29.89 -0.88
CA LYS A 257 -6.62 30.64 -1.55
C LYS A 257 -7.40 31.57 -0.61
N GLY A 258 -7.38 31.32 0.70
CA GLY A 258 -8.21 32.01 1.69
C GLY A 258 -9.59 31.36 1.93
N THR A 259 -10.35 31.91 2.87
CA THR A 259 -11.72 31.50 3.23
C THR A 259 -12.75 31.90 2.16
N ARG A 260 -13.89 31.20 2.15
CA ARG A 260 -14.88 31.24 1.06
C ARG A 260 -15.39 32.66 0.75
N GLY A 261 -14.88 33.28 -0.31
CA GLY A 261 -15.33 34.58 -0.81
C GLY A 261 -14.19 35.59 -1.01
N GLU A 262 -13.12 35.47 -0.24
CA GLU A 262 -11.93 36.32 -0.33
C GLU A 262 -10.82 35.57 -1.07
N ARG A 263 -10.17 36.25 -2.03
CA ARG A 263 -8.97 35.72 -2.70
C ARG A 263 -7.80 36.63 -2.34
N ARG A 264 -6.79 36.06 -1.71
CA ARG A 264 -5.56 36.79 -1.35
C ARG A 264 -4.82 37.25 -2.61
N GLU A 265 -4.20 38.42 -2.54
CA GLU A 265 -3.43 38.99 -3.65
C GLU A 265 -2.29 38.08 -4.09
N GLU A 266 -1.57 37.48 -3.14
CA GLU A 266 -0.49 36.52 -3.39
C GLU A 266 -0.97 35.28 -4.17
N TYR A 267 -2.16 34.76 -3.84
CA TYR A 267 -2.76 33.65 -4.57
C TYR A 267 -3.13 34.06 -6.01
N LEU A 268 -3.61 35.30 -6.19
CA LEU A 268 -4.04 35.81 -7.50
C LEU A 268 -2.84 36.10 -8.41
N SER A 269 -1.79 36.71 -7.88
CA SER A 269 -0.52 36.98 -8.57
C SER A 269 0.28 35.72 -8.84
N GLY A 270 0.00 34.63 -8.11
CA GLY A 270 0.73 33.37 -8.19
C GLY A 270 2.01 33.36 -7.36
N ALA A 271 2.37 34.47 -6.71
CA ALA A 271 3.49 34.62 -5.78
C ALA A 271 4.84 34.09 -6.30
N GLY A 272 5.06 34.04 -7.62
CA GLY A 272 6.24 33.41 -8.25
C GLY A 272 6.27 31.87 -8.16
N ILE A 273 5.30 31.26 -7.48
CA ILE A 273 5.18 29.82 -7.27
C ILE A 273 4.28 29.19 -8.34
N ALA A 274 3.23 29.88 -8.80
CA ALA A 274 2.37 29.32 -9.83
C ALA A 274 3.11 29.23 -11.19
N LYS A 275 2.94 28.11 -11.89
CA LYS A 275 3.42 27.91 -13.27
C LYS A 275 2.33 27.25 -14.09
N ASP A 276 2.26 27.59 -15.37
CA ASP A 276 1.32 26.98 -16.31
C ASP A 276 2.06 25.93 -17.15
N TYR A 277 1.58 24.69 -17.12
CA TYR A 277 2.11 23.59 -17.92
C TYR A 277 1.18 23.33 -19.10
N VAL A 278 1.68 23.50 -20.33
CA VAL A 278 0.94 23.20 -21.55
C VAL A 278 1.15 21.74 -21.89
N LEU A 279 0.06 20.98 -21.97
CA LEU A 279 0.13 19.56 -22.28
C LEU A 279 0.59 19.32 -23.74
N PRO A 280 1.32 18.22 -23.99
CA PRO A 280 1.63 17.79 -25.34
C PRO A 280 0.37 17.62 -26.20
N ASN A 281 0.44 17.95 -27.48
CA ASN A 281 -0.61 17.67 -28.44
C ASN A 281 -0.12 16.74 -29.57
N SER A 282 -1.00 15.87 -30.07
CA SER A 282 -0.62 14.82 -31.03
C SER A 282 -0.17 15.33 -32.41
N HIS A 283 -0.25 16.64 -32.67
CA HIS A 283 -0.03 17.23 -33.99
C HIS A 283 1.17 18.20 -34.08
N SER A 284 1.62 18.80 -32.98
CA SER A 284 2.65 19.87 -33.02
C SER A 284 3.63 19.91 -31.83
N THR A 285 3.28 19.38 -30.65
CA THR A 285 4.12 19.38 -29.45
C THR A 285 4.12 18.00 -28.79
N PHE A 286 5.22 17.27 -28.91
CA PHE A 286 5.35 15.91 -28.33
C PHE A 286 5.74 15.91 -26.85
N HIS A 287 6.29 17.03 -26.35
CA HIS A 287 6.62 17.27 -24.95
C HIS A 287 5.86 18.47 -24.43
N GLY A 288 5.61 18.50 -23.12
CA GLY A 288 4.93 19.63 -22.49
C GLY A 288 5.85 20.84 -22.34
N VAL A 289 5.26 22.02 -22.26
CA VAL A 289 6.00 23.29 -22.18
C VAL A 289 5.60 24.04 -20.92
N VAL A 290 6.58 24.41 -20.10
CA VAL A 290 6.37 25.25 -18.91
C VAL A 290 6.32 26.71 -19.30
N ARG A 291 5.34 27.44 -18.79
CA ARG A 291 5.17 28.89 -18.93
C ARG A 291 5.06 29.54 -17.56
N ASP A 292 5.53 30.78 -17.46
CA ASP A 292 5.27 31.61 -16.29
C ASP A 292 3.77 31.87 -16.15
N TYR A 293 3.28 31.84 -14.92
CA TYR A 293 1.89 32.12 -14.63
C TYR A 293 1.61 33.61 -14.85
N ASP A 294 0.72 33.92 -15.78
CA ASP A 294 0.30 35.29 -16.07
C ASP A 294 -1.02 35.63 -15.34
N PRO A 295 -0.99 36.51 -14.32
CA PRO A 295 -2.20 36.93 -13.62
C PRO A 295 -3.12 37.84 -14.46
N SER A 296 -2.59 38.48 -15.51
CA SER A 296 -3.31 39.45 -16.35
C SER A 296 -4.31 38.80 -17.31
N LEU A 297 -4.15 37.51 -17.62
CA LEU A 297 -5.11 36.75 -18.38
C LEU A 297 -6.42 36.62 -17.58
N SER A 298 -7.47 37.32 -18.02
CA SER A 298 -8.79 37.22 -17.39
C SER A 298 -9.25 35.76 -17.31
N ALA A 299 -10.06 35.38 -16.31
CA ALA A 299 -10.60 34.02 -16.20
C ALA A 299 -11.33 33.56 -17.48
N ARG A 300 -11.86 34.52 -18.26
CA ARG A 300 -12.49 34.29 -19.57
C ARG A 300 -11.47 34.06 -20.69
N ALA A 301 -10.37 34.82 -20.71
CA ALA A 301 -9.25 34.62 -21.64
C ALA A 301 -8.51 33.30 -21.36
N ARG A 302 -8.31 32.94 -20.08
CA ARG A 302 -7.80 31.61 -19.68
C ARG A 302 -8.72 30.49 -20.14
N LYS A 303 -10.04 30.63 -19.97
CA LYS A 303 -11.02 29.65 -20.46
C LYS A 303 -11.04 29.55 -22.00
N ALA A 304 -10.72 30.63 -22.71
CA ALA A 304 -10.60 30.64 -24.17
C ALA A 304 -9.27 30.05 -24.65
N ALA A 305 -8.15 30.32 -23.97
CA ALA A 305 -6.85 29.69 -24.23
C ALA A 305 -6.87 28.19 -23.91
N MET A 306 -7.56 27.80 -22.84
CA MET A 306 -7.87 26.39 -22.51
C MET A 306 -8.78 25.70 -23.53
N ALA A 307 -9.41 26.44 -24.45
CA ALA A 307 -10.19 25.86 -25.54
C ALA A 307 -9.35 25.59 -26.79
N THR A 308 -8.12 26.11 -26.86
CA THR A 308 -7.17 25.93 -27.97
C THR A 308 -5.94 25.11 -27.58
N GLU A 309 -5.48 25.21 -26.33
CA GLU A 309 -4.37 24.46 -25.76
C GLU A 309 -4.80 23.92 -24.38
N ASP A 310 -4.47 22.66 -24.04
CA ASP A 310 -4.79 22.14 -22.72
C ASP A 310 -3.71 22.58 -21.70
N ILE A 311 -4.07 23.53 -20.83
CA ILE A 311 -3.15 24.17 -19.87
C ILE A 311 -3.50 23.76 -18.43
N LEU A 312 -2.48 23.38 -17.66
CA LEU A 312 -2.56 23.05 -16.23
C LEU A 312 -1.80 24.06 -15.39
N THR A 313 -2.49 24.83 -14.54
CA THR A 313 -1.85 25.70 -13.56
C THR A 313 -1.46 24.92 -12.32
N LEU A 314 -0.16 24.73 -12.10
CA LEU A 314 0.42 24.08 -10.92
C LEU A 314 0.79 25.12 -9.87
N ARG A 315 0.51 24.82 -8.59
CA ARG A 315 0.75 25.72 -7.46
C ARG A 315 1.51 24.98 -6.36
N ASN A 316 0.86 24.63 -5.27
CA ASN A 316 1.53 23.98 -4.15
C ASN A 316 1.97 22.55 -4.46
N GLU A 317 1.41 21.91 -5.49
CA GLU A 317 1.86 20.61 -5.97
C GLU A 317 3.35 20.59 -6.33
N ARG A 318 3.91 21.73 -6.75
CA ARG A 318 5.32 21.86 -7.16
C ARG A 318 6.32 21.57 -6.03
N PHE A 319 5.98 21.89 -4.79
CA PHE A 319 6.86 21.69 -3.62
C PHE A 319 6.31 20.70 -2.59
N VAL A 320 4.99 20.48 -2.54
CA VAL A 320 4.38 19.45 -1.67
C VAL A 320 4.74 18.03 -2.11
N VAL A 321 5.01 17.80 -3.40
CA VAL A 321 5.38 16.47 -3.90
C VAL A 321 6.83 16.10 -3.51
N PRO A 322 7.85 16.95 -3.74
CA PRO A 322 9.20 16.68 -3.23
C PRO A 322 9.32 16.66 -1.71
N GLU A 323 8.45 17.36 -0.98
CA GLU A 323 8.44 17.35 0.50
C GLU A 323 8.29 15.93 1.07
N LEU A 324 7.73 14.98 0.31
CA LEU A 324 7.64 13.58 0.74
C LEU A 324 9.00 12.92 1.06
N LEU A 325 10.10 13.42 0.51
CA LEU A 325 11.45 12.94 0.84
C LEU A 325 11.91 13.41 2.25
N PHE A 326 11.38 14.54 2.71
CA PHE A 326 11.72 15.16 4.00
C PHE A 326 10.66 14.87 5.07
N ASN A 327 9.38 14.77 4.68
CA ASN A 327 8.26 14.46 5.57
C ASN A 327 7.32 13.38 4.95
N PRO A 328 7.74 12.09 4.96
CA PRO A 328 6.92 11.00 4.41
C PRO A 328 5.60 10.75 5.15
N SER A 329 5.49 11.24 6.40
CA SER A 329 4.29 11.10 7.24
C SER A 329 3.04 11.73 6.64
N ASP A 330 3.18 12.72 5.75
CA ASP A 330 2.07 13.43 5.11
C ASP A 330 1.17 12.50 4.27
N ILE A 331 1.72 11.39 3.77
CA ILE A 331 0.98 10.34 3.05
C ILE A 331 0.72 9.10 3.91
N ASN A 332 0.87 9.20 5.23
CA ASN A 332 0.82 8.11 6.21
C ASN A 332 1.89 7.03 6.01
N LEU A 333 3.02 7.37 5.40
CA LEU A 333 4.18 6.48 5.39
C LEU A 333 4.91 6.61 6.72
N ARG A 334 4.97 5.53 7.51
CA ARG A 334 5.64 5.49 8.83
C ARG A 334 7.16 5.34 8.67
N GLN A 335 7.78 6.25 7.94
CA GLN A 335 9.23 6.32 7.76
C GLN A 335 9.73 7.71 8.11
N PRO A 336 10.96 7.82 8.64
CA PRO A 336 11.59 9.11 8.93
C PRO A 336 11.87 9.88 7.63
N GLY A 337 11.98 11.20 7.73
CA GLY A 337 12.53 12.04 6.67
C GLY A 337 13.98 11.72 6.36
N LEU A 338 14.49 12.22 5.24
CA LEU A 338 15.85 11.95 4.78
C LEU A 338 16.93 12.32 5.81
N ALA A 339 16.83 13.47 6.48
CA ALA A 339 17.80 13.88 7.48
C ALA A 339 17.78 12.96 8.73
N ASP A 340 16.59 12.60 9.21
CA ASP A 340 16.43 11.65 10.31
C ASP A 340 16.92 10.24 9.93
N LEU A 341 16.76 9.84 8.67
CA LEU A 341 17.27 8.57 8.14
C LEU A 341 18.80 8.53 8.16
N VAL A 342 19.47 9.64 7.85
CA VAL A 342 20.93 9.78 8.01
C VAL A 342 21.33 9.61 9.47
N MET A 343 20.64 10.27 10.40
CA MET A 343 20.93 10.12 11.83
C MET A 343 20.68 8.69 12.33
N GLN A 344 19.66 7.99 11.82
CA GLN A 344 19.43 6.57 12.12
C GLN A 344 20.49 5.62 11.55
N SER A 345 21.17 6.01 10.46
CA SER A 345 22.32 5.30 9.91
C SER A 345 23.53 5.49 10.83
N LEU A 346 23.81 6.73 11.23
CA LEU A 346 24.93 7.05 12.11
C LEU A 346 24.76 6.48 13.53
N SER A 347 23.54 6.45 14.07
CA SER A 347 23.28 6.02 15.46
C SER A 347 23.67 4.57 15.78
N VAL A 348 23.80 3.71 14.76
CA VAL A 348 24.26 2.32 14.95
C VAL A 348 25.77 2.14 14.75
N LEU A 349 26.47 3.22 14.37
CA LEU A 349 27.91 3.26 14.19
C LEU A 349 28.62 3.88 15.41
N PRO A 350 29.87 3.49 15.68
CA PRO A 350 30.70 4.17 16.68
C PRO A 350 30.78 5.67 16.44
N ILE A 351 30.63 6.46 17.52
CA ILE A 351 30.59 7.93 17.44
C ILE A 351 31.83 8.55 16.80
N GLY A 352 33.01 7.92 16.96
CA GLY A 352 34.26 8.37 16.33
C GLY A 352 34.28 8.28 14.80
N LEU A 353 33.32 7.58 14.17
CA LEU A 353 33.18 7.55 12.71
C LEU A 353 32.29 8.68 12.18
N TRP A 354 31.52 9.35 13.06
CA TRP A 354 30.50 10.30 12.62
C TRP A 354 31.12 11.53 11.95
N PRO A 355 32.15 12.19 12.50
CA PRO A 355 32.73 13.37 11.86
C PRO A 355 33.26 13.06 10.46
N GLY A 356 33.98 11.94 10.29
CA GLY A 356 34.51 11.52 8.98
C GLY A 356 33.42 11.19 7.96
N LEU A 357 32.29 10.59 8.39
CA LEU A 357 31.15 10.31 7.51
C LEU A 357 30.34 11.57 7.17
N LEU A 358 30.18 12.48 8.12
CA LEU A 358 29.44 13.74 7.94
C LEU A 358 30.23 14.77 7.13
N ALA A 359 31.55 14.77 7.21
CA ALA A 359 32.41 15.58 6.36
C ALA A 359 32.40 15.11 4.89
N ASN A 360 32.20 13.81 4.65
CA ASN A 360 32.29 13.18 3.34
C ASN A 360 30.93 12.64 2.88
N ILE A 361 29.92 13.50 2.73
CA ILE A 361 28.60 13.12 2.21
C ILE A 361 28.55 13.31 0.70
N VAL A 362 28.30 12.23 -0.04
CA VAL A 362 28.08 12.26 -1.49
C VAL A 362 26.64 11.89 -1.80
N VAL A 363 25.93 12.81 -2.46
CA VAL A 363 24.53 12.61 -2.83
C VAL A 363 24.45 12.30 -4.33
N VAL A 364 23.79 11.19 -4.69
CA VAL A 364 23.64 10.73 -6.07
C VAL A 364 22.19 10.36 -6.39
N GLY A 365 21.88 10.15 -7.67
CA GLY A 365 20.57 9.70 -8.12
C GLY A 365 19.72 10.79 -8.76
N GLY A 366 18.63 10.40 -9.42
CA GLY A 366 17.83 11.30 -10.27
C GLY A 366 17.04 12.37 -9.51
N ASN A 367 16.64 12.12 -8.25
CA ASN A 367 15.87 13.11 -7.47
C ASN A 367 16.75 14.28 -6.98
N VAL A 368 18.08 14.12 -7.00
CA VAL A 368 19.03 15.17 -6.59
C VAL A 368 19.01 16.35 -7.57
N ASN A 369 18.59 16.11 -8.82
CA ASN A 369 18.42 17.14 -9.85
C ASN A 369 17.22 18.07 -9.57
N ILE A 370 16.40 17.78 -8.55
CA ILE A 370 15.34 18.69 -8.13
C ILE A 370 15.98 19.91 -7.50
N GLU A 371 15.56 21.10 -7.94
CA GLU A 371 16.08 22.37 -7.42
C GLU A 371 15.96 22.43 -5.89
N ASN A 372 17.01 22.97 -5.23
CA ASN A 372 17.13 23.15 -3.79
C ASN A 372 17.23 21.87 -2.93
N PHE A 373 17.33 20.69 -3.54
CA PHE A 373 17.41 19.42 -2.80
C PHE A 373 18.58 19.38 -1.81
N ILE A 374 19.79 19.73 -2.27
CA ILE A 374 21.02 19.69 -1.47
C ILE A 374 20.93 20.71 -0.33
N GLN A 375 20.51 21.94 -0.63
CA GLN A 375 20.41 23.03 0.32
C GLN A 375 19.45 22.70 1.46
N ARG A 376 18.27 22.13 1.16
CA ARG A 376 17.30 21.71 2.18
C ARG A 376 17.84 20.56 3.03
N LEU A 377 18.46 19.55 2.39
CA LEU A 377 19.06 18.42 3.11
C LEU A 377 20.15 18.87 4.08
N GLN A 378 21.04 19.76 3.63
CA GLN A 378 22.09 20.32 4.48
C GLN A 378 21.52 21.06 5.67
N MET A 379 20.53 21.93 5.45
CA MET A 379 19.90 22.71 6.52
C MET A 379 19.25 21.81 7.58
N GLU A 380 18.48 20.80 7.16
CA GLU A 380 17.85 19.87 8.10
C GLU A 380 18.82 18.93 8.82
N LEU A 381 19.94 18.59 8.17
CA LEU A 381 20.96 17.74 8.76
C LEU A 381 21.76 18.52 9.81
N LEU A 382 22.14 19.78 9.53
CA LEU A 382 22.82 20.65 10.48
C LEU A 382 21.99 20.89 11.75
N GLU A 383 20.67 20.96 11.64
CA GLU A 383 19.77 21.07 12.81
C GLU A 383 19.75 19.81 13.70
N ARG A 384 20.20 18.65 13.19
CA ARG A 384 20.11 17.34 13.87
C ARG A 384 21.46 16.79 14.31
N VAL A 385 22.54 17.24 13.70
CA VAL A 385 23.91 16.80 14.02
C VAL A 385 24.39 17.48 15.31
N PRO A 386 25.08 16.79 16.22
CA PRO A 386 25.64 17.40 17.42
C PRO A 386 26.67 18.51 17.10
N ASP A 387 26.66 19.60 17.86
CA ASP A 387 27.56 20.76 17.68
C ASP A 387 29.06 20.36 17.60
N GLU A 388 29.48 19.33 18.34
CA GLU A 388 30.85 18.80 18.33
C GLU A 388 31.27 18.28 16.96
N CYS A 389 30.35 17.64 16.23
CA CYS A 389 30.59 17.17 14.87
C CYS A 389 30.53 18.32 13.85
N VAL A 390 29.78 19.39 14.12
CA VAL A 390 29.69 20.57 13.25
C VAL A 390 30.99 21.38 13.28
N ALA A 391 31.59 21.55 14.46
CA ALA A 391 32.88 22.21 14.59
C ALA A 391 34.00 21.48 13.81
N GLU A 392 34.05 20.15 13.83
CA GLU A 392 35.02 19.37 13.06
C GLU A 392 34.78 19.40 11.54
N MET A 393 33.55 19.63 11.09
CA MET A 393 33.26 19.86 9.66
C MET A 393 33.86 21.20 9.18
N ASP A 394 33.82 22.25 10.00
CA ASP A 394 34.39 23.57 9.68
C ASP A 394 35.93 23.64 9.82
N ILE A 395 36.53 22.85 10.73
CA ILE A 395 37.99 22.84 10.98
C ILE A 395 38.81 22.32 9.78
N SER A 396 38.19 21.60 8.85
CA SER A 396 38.89 21.11 7.64
C SER A 396 39.21 22.19 6.60
N GLY A 397 38.72 23.44 6.79
CA GLY A 397 38.88 24.54 5.83
C GLY A 397 39.89 25.64 6.17
N ASP A 398 40.28 25.82 7.44
CA ASP A 398 40.85 27.11 7.90
C ASP A 398 42.20 27.06 8.64
N GLU A 399 43.02 26.01 8.49
CA GLU A 399 44.42 26.07 8.92
C GLU A 399 45.36 26.52 7.80
N ALA A 400 45.28 27.82 7.47
CA ALA A 400 46.36 28.55 6.83
C ALA A 400 46.45 30.00 7.33
N GLY A 401 46.97 30.17 8.55
CA GLY A 401 47.75 31.36 8.94
C GLY A 401 47.09 32.40 9.84
N SER A 402 47.49 32.39 11.12
CA SER A 402 48.08 33.49 11.90
C SER A 402 47.62 33.55 13.37
N ASP A 403 48.61 33.79 14.23
CA ASP A 403 48.57 33.77 15.69
C ASP A 403 47.65 34.83 16.34
N GLY A 404 47.08 34.50 17.51
CA GLY A 404 46.65 35.50 18.51
C GLY A 404 45.43 35.13 19.39
N GLU A 405 45.72 34.83 20.66
CA GLU A 405 44.93 34.79 21.93
C GLU A 405 43.37 34.87 22.01
N PRO A 406 42.77 34.28 23.07
CA PRO A 406 41.33 34.01 23.15
C PRO A 406 40.52 35.15 23.81
N SER A 407 39.24 35.30 23.46
CA SER A 407 38.33 36.15 24.25
C SER A 407 36.92 35.57 24.45
N ILE A 408 36.34 35.98 25.57
CA ILE A 408 35.32 35.34 26.39
C ILE A 408 33.96 36.06 26.24
N LYS A 409 32.85 35.29 26.20
CA LYS A 409 31.43 35.57 26.58
C LYS A 409 30.56 36.62 25.84
N ARG A 410 29.39 36.10 25.41
CA ARG A 410 27.99 36.59 25.50
C ARG A 410 27.58 37.89 24.78
N ALA A 411 26.53 37.82 23.92
CA ALA A 411 25.12 38.19 24.22
C ALA A 411 24.28 38.43 22.95
N ARG A 412 22.98 38.11 23.02
CA ARG A 412 21.91 38.46 22.05
C ARG A 412 21.72 39.98 21.94
N VAL A 413 21.46 40.50 20.73
CA VAL A 413 20.34 41.40 20.31
C VAL A 413 20.60 41.94 18.89
N GLY A 414 19.53 42.07 18.09
CA GLY A 414 19.41 43.15 17.10
C GLY A 414 19.42 42.73 15.63
N MET A 415 18.26 42.86 14.98
CA MET A 415 18.09 42.75 13.54
C MET A 415 18.36 44.11 12.87
N GLU A 416 19.39 44.19 12.01
CA GLU A 416 19.44 45.13 10.88
C GLU A 416 20.10 44.44 9.67
N ARG A 417 19.49 44.62 8.49
CA ARG A 417 19.97 44.12 7.20
C ARG A 417 20.96 45.13 6.60
N SER A 418 22.14 44.65 6.20
CA SER A 418 22.97 45.27 5.16
C SER A 418 23.56 44.18 4.26
N GLU A 419 23.36 44.35 2.96
CA GLU A 419 23.88 43.49 1.89
C GLU A 419 25.39 43.67 1.71
N SER A 420 26.16 42.59 1.84
CA SER A 420 27.34 42.27 1.01
C SER A 420 28.05 41.01 1.53
N ASP A 421 28.38 40.11 0.60
CA ASP A 421 29.28 38.94 0.71
C ASP A 421 28.94 37.84 1.74
N ASN A 422 28.10 36.90 1.30
CA ASN A 422 27.95 35.59 1.94
C ASN A 422 28.65 34.53 1.09
N LYS A 423 29.94 34.27 1.33
CA LYS A 423 30.62 33.06 0.81
C LYS A 423 30.13 31.87 1.63
N ALA A 424 29.16 31.13 1.08
CA ALA A 424 28.80 29.82 1.59
C ALA A 424 29.96 28.83 1.40
N PRO A 425 30.21 27.90 2.34
CA PRO A 425 31.19 26.83 2.15
C PRO A 425 30.77 25.96 0.95
N LYS A 426 31.73 25.67 0.08
CA LYS A 426 31.51 24.97 -1.19
C LYS A 426 31.39 23.46 -0.95
N TRP A 427 30.15 22.96 -0.94
CA TRP A 427 29.84 21.55 -1.12
C TRP A 427 29.69 21.30 -2.62
N SER A 428 30.44 20.35 -3.15
CA SER A 428 30.48 20.05 -4.56
C SER A 428 29.32 19.16 -4.96
N ASN A 429 28.54 19.68 -5.90
CA ASN A 429 27.83 18.86 -6.86
C ASN A 429 28.86 18.47 -7.95
N PRO A 430 29.34 17.21 -8.03
CA PRO A 430 29.99 16.78 -9.26
C PRO A 430 28.91 16.73 -10.34
N ASP A 431 28.88 17.75 -11.20
CA ASP A 431 28.10 17.71 -12.42
C ASP A 431 28.51 16.46 -13.23
N PRO A 432 27.62 15.51 -13.54
CA PRO A 432 27.97 14.36 -14.36
C PRO A 432 28.28 14.73 -15.82
N TYR A 433 28.24 16.01 -16.22
CA TYR A 433 28.61 16.47 -17.56
C TYR A 433 29.52 17.70 -17.57
N THR A 434 30.81 17.53 -17.27
CA THR A 434 31.83 18.53 -17.63
C THR A 434 32.52 18.16 -18.95
N ALA A 435 31.81 18.34 -20.07
CA ALA A 435 32.45 18.60 -21.36
C ALA A 435 32.13 20.06 -21.74
N LEU A 436 32.94 20.99 -21.26
CA LEU A 436 32.93 22.35 -21.79
C LEU A 436 33.32 22.28 -23.29
N PRO A 437 32.60 22.97 -24.19
CA PRO A 437 33.02 23.09 -25.58
C PRO A 437 34.35 23.87 -25.64
N PRO A 438 35.28 23.52 -26.55
CA PRO A 438 36.59 24.17 -26.59
C PRO A 438 36.45 25.66 -26.94
N GLU A 439 37.09 26.52 -26.15
CA GLU A 439 37.32 27.91 -26.52
C GLU A 439 38.29 27.96 -27.71
N SER A 440 37.82 28.48 -28.84
CA SER A 440 38.71 29.04 -29.85
C SER A 440 38.24 30.43 -30.23
N SER A 441 39.11 31.39 -29.99
CA SER A 441 38.97 32.80 -30.29
C SER A 441 38.86 33.08 -31.79
N THR A 442 37.72 33.66 -32.19
CA THR A 442 37.52 34.69 -33.24
C THR A 442 37.99 34.43 -34.67
N GLN A 443 37.03 34.27 -35.60
CA GLN A 443 36.67 35.21 -36.70
C GLN A 443 35.90 34.48 -37.83
N GLY A 444 34.68 34.89 -38.17
CA GLY A 444 34.09 34.55 -39.49
C GLY A 444 32.56 34.37 -39.60
N LYS A 445 31.87 35.44 -40.02
CA LYS A 445 30.60 35.58 -40.76
C LYS A 445 29.50 34.49 -40.66
N LYS A 446 28.34 34.91 -40.15
CA LYS A 446 27.00 34.29 -40.23
C LYS A 446 26.65 33.80 -41.66
N ARG A 447 26.18 32.55 -41.78
CA ARG A 447 25.48 32.02 -42.97
C ARG A 447 24.11 31.47 -42.58
N ASP A 448 23.11 31.87 -43.35
CA ASP A 448 21.68 31.78 -43.11
C ASP A 448 21.10 30.43 -43.62
N VAL A 449 20.58 29.61 -42.69
CA VAL A 449 20.06 28.25 -42.95
C VAL A 449 18.63 28.27 -43.53
N VAL A 450 17.99 29.44 -43.62
CA VAL A 450 16.65 29.60 -44.23
C VAL A 450 16.66 29.39 -45.74
N ARG A 451 17.84 29.28 -46.38
CA ARG A 451 18.00 29.06 -47.82
C ARG A 451 18.13 27.58 -48.24
N MET A 452 18.36 26.65 -47.31
CA MET A 452 18.44 25.20 -47.62
C MET A 452 17.07 24.50 -47.60
N ILE A 453 16.11 25.01 -46.82
CA ILE A 453 14.78 24.39 -46.65
C ILE A 453 13.86 24.63 -47.86
N ARG A 454 14.20 25.56 -48.77
CA ARG A 454 13.42 25.85 -49.98
C ARG A 454 13.87 25.11 -51.25
N LYS A 455 14.91 24.27 -51.18
CA LYS A 455 15.45 23.56 -52.35
C LYS A 455 15.23 22.03 -52.35
N SER A 456 14.89 21.44 -51.21
CA SER A 456 14.60 20.00 -51.07
C SER A 456 13.11 19.65 -51.14
N ARG A 457 12.23 20.62 -51.44
CA ARG A 457 10.77 20.45 -51.48
C ARG A 457 10.15 20.54 -52.88
N VAL A 458 10.98 20.53 -53.94
CA VAL A 458 10.54 20.73 -55.34
C VAL A 458 11.09 19.66 -56.30
N GLN A 459 11.78 18.63 -55.81
CA GLN A 459 12.15 17.48 -56.65
C GLN A 459 11.66 16.19 -56.00
N GLU A 460 10.82 15.48 -56.76
CA GLU A 460 10.38 14.11 -56.55
C GLU A 460 9.14 13.88 -55.65
N THR A 461 8.18 14.79 -55.78
CA THR A 461 6.80 14.38 -56.10
C THR A 461 6.70 14.14 -57.60
N GLU A 462 7.17 13.00 -58.11
CA GLU A 462 6.90 12.56 -59.49
C GLU A 462 7.23 11.07 -59.69
N THR A 463 6.45 10.18 -59.07
CA THR A 463 6.02 8.89 -59.67
C THR A 463 5.05 8.17 -58.72
N ARG A 464 3.77 8.17 -59.08
CA ARG A 464 2.72 7.36 -58.44
C ARG A 464 1.81 6.81 -59.55
N ALA A 465 1.91 5.50 -59.81
CA ALA A 465 0.96 4.58 -60.49
C ALA A 465 1.75 3.29 -60.85
N SER A 466 1.30 2.02 -60.78
CA SER A 466 0.05 1.34 -60.38
C SER A 466 0.27 -0.21 -60.45
N LEU A 467 -0.06 -0.95 -59.37
CA LEU A 467 -0.59 -2.37 -59.23
C LEU A 467 0.12 -3.59 -59.92
N PRO A 468 -0.15 -4.88 -59.54
CA PRO A 468 -1.19 -5.42 -58.64
C PRO A 468 -0.73 -6.45 -57.57
N SER A 469 -1.75 -6.96 -56.84
CA SER A 469 -1.79 -7.94 -55.75
C SER A 469 -1.11 -9.28 -55.99
N GLU A 470 -0.47 -9.81 -54.96
CA GLU A 470 -0.53 -11.25 -54.62
C GLU A 470 -0.68 -11.42 -53.10
N THR A 471 -1.77 -12.10 -52.76
CA THR A 471 -2.14 -12.63 -51.46
C THR A 471 -1.27 -13.84 -51.12
N ALA A 472 -0.68 -13.85 -49.93
CA ALA A 472 -0.25 -15.09 -49.28
C ALA A 472 -0.83 -15.11 -47.87
N ASP A 473 -1.65 -16.13 -47.64
CA ASP A 473 -2.52 -16.34 -46.49
C ASP A 473 -1.77 -16.40 -45.16
N PHE A 474 -2.16 -15.55 -44.20
CA PHE A 474 -1.82 -15.75 -42.79
C PHE A 474 -3.02 -16.40 -42.11
N ILE A 475 -2.90 -17.71 -41.88
CA ILE A 475 -3.91 -18.51 -41.20
C ILE A 475 -4.01 -18.03 -39.73
N SER A 476 -5.18 -17.50 -39.39
CA SER A 476 -5.67 -17.40 -38.03
C SER A 476 -6.12 -18.78 -37.58
N PHE A 477 -5.55 -19.32 -36.49
CA PHE A 477 -6.29 -20.22 -35.60
C PHE A 477 -5.81 -20.09 -34.15
N ASP A 478 -6.80 -19.80 -33.31
CA ASP A 478 -6.85 -20.17 -31.90
C ASP A 478 -6.75 -21.70 -31.73
N THR A 479 -6.44 -22.08 -30.50
CA THR A 479 -6.63 -23.39 -29.83
C THR A 479 -5.63 -24.53 -30.04
N GLU A 480 -5.27 -25.07 -28.86
CA GLU A 480 -4.85 -26.43 -28.53
C GLU A 480 -3.36 -26.79 -28.39
N SER A 481 -3.17 -27.55 -27.31
CA SER A 481 -2.11 -28.44 -26.85
C SER A 481 -1.36 -29.17 -27.97
N GLU A 482 -0.09 -29.59 -27.83
CA GLU A 482 0.41 -30.71 -27.02
C GLU A 482 1.96 -30.71 -27.13
N HIS A 483 2.70 -30.90 -26.03
CA HIS A 483 3.40 -32.16 -25.67
C HIS A 483 4.33 -32.78 -26.75
N SER A 484 5.61 -32.92 -26.37
CA SER A 484 6.41 -34.13 -26.51
C SER A 484 7.55 -34.02 -25.48
N GLY A 485 7.79 -34.93 -24.54
CA GLY A 485 7.70 -36.38 -24.63
C GLY A 485 9.11 -36.91 -24.86
N ASP A 486 9.77 -37.36 -23.78
CA ASP A 486 10.67 -38.51 -23.83
C ASP A 486 10.89 -39.08 -22.41
N ASP A 487 10.49 -40.33 -22.27
CA ASP A 487 10.77 -41.24 -21.17
C ASP A 487 12.23 -41.69 -21.22
N LEU A 488 12.94 -41.67 -20.09
CA LEU A 488 13.94 -42.69 -19.77
C LEU A 488 13.89 -43.04 -18.29
N ASP A 489 13.35 -44.23 -18.05
CA ASP A 489 13.48 -45.04 -16.84
C ASP A 489 14.93 -45.53 -16.71
N HIS A 490 15.56 -45.20 -15.57
CA HIS A 490 16.60 -46.02 -14.96
C HIS A 490 16.44 -45.93 -13.45
N GLY A 491 15.89 -46.98 -12.86
CA GLY A 491 15.91 -47.19 -11.43
C GLY A 491 17.32 -47.42 -10.89
N GLU A 492 17.61 -46.85 -9.72
CA GLU A 492 18.52 -47.41 -8.73
C GLU A 492 17.98 -47.10 -7.32
N GLU A 493 18.03 -48.13 -6.47
CA GLU A 493 17.58 -48.15 -5.07
C GLU A 493 18.38 -47.20 -4.16
N PRO A 494 17.80 -46.78 -3.01
CA PRO A 494 18.53 -46.01 -2.00
C PRO A 494 19.38 -46.92 -1.10
N LEU A 495 20.70 -46.72 -1.14
CA LEU A 495 21.62 -47.28 -0.15
C LEU A 495 21.53 -46.54 1.19
N SER A 496 21.05 -47.28 2.18
CA SER A 496 21.31 -47.25 3.62
C SER A 496 22.42 -46.32 4.17
N ALA A 497 22.01 -45.48 5.12
CA ALA A 497 22.61 -45.13 6.41
C ALA A 497 24.12 -44.81 6.50
N THR A 498 24.44 -43.63 7.06
CA THR A 498 25.37 -43.52 8.20
C THR A 498 25.29 -42.17 8.92
N THR A 499 25.29 -42.31 10.25
CA THR A 499 25.44 -41.37 11.37
C THR A 499 26.48 -40.24 11.24
N ALA A 500 26.15 -39.07 11.79
CA ALA A 500 26.97 -38.16 12.64
C ALA A 500 26.38 -36.73 12.57
N ARG A 501 26.41 -35.84 13.56
CA ARG A 501 26.72 -35.80 15.00
C ARG A 501 26.30 -34.40 15.47
N ASP A 502 25.93 -34.28 16.72
CA ASP A 502 25.67 -33.02 17.44
C ASP A 502 26.78 -31.97 17.26
N LEU A 503 26.37 -30.72 17.00
CA LEU A 503 27.12 -29.53 17.42
C LEU A 503 26.16 -28.56 18.12
N GLN A 504 26.17 -28.67 19.44
CA GLN A 504 25.47 -27.84 20.40
C GLN A 504 26.21 -26.51 20.56
N LEU A 505 25.53 -25.38 20.33
CA LEU A 505 26.06 -24.04 20.64
C LEU A 505 25.80 -23.68 22.12
N PRO A 506 26.72 -22.96 22.80
CA PRO A 506 26.67 -22.70 24.24
C PRO A 506 25.64 -21.63 24.63
N PRO A 507 25.18 -21.60 25.91
CA PRO A 507 24.15 -20.68 26.38
C PRO A 507 24.69 -19.25 26.62
N LYS A 508 23.84 -18.24 26.36
CA LYS A 508 24.09 -16.83 26.69
C LYS A 508 24.08 -16.60 28.22
N PRO A 509 24.95 -15.75 28.77
CA PRO A 509 24.98 -15.43 30.20
C PRO A 509 23.88 -14.45 30.63
N SER A 510 23.55 -14.58 31.91
CA SER A 510 22.48 -14.00 32.71
C SER A 510 22.51 -12.49 32.92
N ALA A 511 21.32 -11.90 33.05
CA ALA A 511 21.04 -10.53 33.45
C ALA A 511 21.52 -10.19 34.87
N LEU A 512 21.88 -8.92 35.09
CA LEU A 512 22.12 -8.30 36.40
C LEU A 512 20.94 -7.38 36.81
N PRO A 513 20.75 -7.11 38.11
CA PRO A 513 19.43 -7.03 38.74
C PRO A 513 18.88 -5.61 38.94
N ALA A 514 17.55 -5.55 39.10
CA ALA A 514 16.78 -4.36 39.47
C ALA A 514 17.00 -3.93 40.93
N LYS A 515 16.92 -2.61 41.19
CA LYS A 515 16.98 -2.00 42.53
C LYS A 515 15.65 -2.17 43.30
N PRO A 516 15.67 -2.21 44.65
CA PRO A 516 14.50 -2.56 45.46
C PRO A 516 13.59 -1.37 45.78
N LEU A 517 12.29 -1.66 45.91
CA LEU A 517 11.22 -0.80 46.40
C LEU A 517 11.32 -0.62 47.93
N VAL A 518 11.12 0.61 48.40
CA VAL A 518 10.93 0.94 49.83
C VAL A 518 9.43 0.89 50.15
N ILE A 519 9.10 0.13 51.19
CA ILE A 519 7.76 0.00 51.79
C ILE A 519 7.58 1.11 52.83
N ALA A 520 6.42 1.78 52.81
CA ALA A 520 5.86 2.47 53.97
C ALA A 520 4.34 2.25 54.03
N ASP A 521 3.88 1.83 55.20
CA ASP A 521 2.55 1.35 55.58
C ASP A 521 1.62 2.53 56.03
N PRO A 522 0.37 2.33 56.51
CA PRO A 522 -0.83 2.93 55.91
C PRO A 522 -1.52 3.95 56.84
N ASP A 523 -2.32 4.86 56.28
CA ASP A 523 -3.36 5.53 57.07
C ASP A 523 -4.62 5.81 56.25
N HIS A 524 -5.74 5.46 56.86
CA HIS A 524 -7.09 5.40 56.31
C HIS A 524 -7.67 6.76 55.89
N ARG A 525 -8.10 6.87 54.62
CA ARG A 525 -9.32 7.62 54.20
C ARG A 525 -10.01 6.88 53.04
N PRO A 526 -11.35 6.79 53.02
CA PRO A 526 -12.07 6.05 51.99
C PRO A 526 -11.97 6.78 50.64
N ALA A 527 -11.41 6.10 49.63
CA ALA A 527 -11.31 6.60 48.27
C ALA A 527 -12.68 6.57 47.58
N ILE A 528 -13.09 7.75 47.11
CA ILE A 528 -14.16 7.94 46.13
C ILE A 528 -13.69 7.28 44.81
N LEU A 529 -14.53 6.43 44.23
CA LEU A 529 -14.31 5.80 42.93
C LEU A 529 -14.01 6.87 41.85
N PRO A 530 -12.94 6.73 41.04
CA PRO A 530 -12.73 7.59 39.88
C PRO A 530 -13.74 7.25 38.78
N ASP A 531 -14.42 8.28 38.29
CA ASP A 531 -15.29 8.25 37.11
C ASP A 531 -14.44 7.94 35.85
N PRO A 532 -14.76 6.94 35.02
CA PRO A 532 -13.91 6.51 33.89
C PRO A 532 -13.83 7.48 32.70
N LEU A 533 -14.29 8.73 32.85
CA LEU A 533 -14.49 9.67 31.73
C LEU A 533 -13.59 10.93 31.78
N SER A 534 -12.52 10.95 32.58
CA SER A 534 -11.77 12.20 32.85
C SER A 534 -10.26 12.22 32.49
N SER A 535 -9.77 11.46 31.51
CA SER A 535 -8.36 11.61 31.07
C SER A 535 -8.15 11.77 29.57
N ALA A 536 -9.01 12.55 28.91
CA ALA A 536 -8.66 13.23 27.67
C ALA A 536 -9.72 14.30 27.39
N LEU A 537 -9.43 15.57 27.73
CA LEU A 537 -9.91 16.83 27.13
C LEU A 537 -9.83 17.94 28.18
N GLY A 538 -9.09 18.99 27.86
CA GLY A 538 -8.94 20.18 28.71
C GLY A 538 -10.28 20.82 29.07
N SER A 539 -10.29 21.42 30.26
CA SER A 539 -11.37 22.14 30.94
C SER A 539 -12.34 22.97 30.07
N ARG A 540 -13.34 22.33 29.44
CA ARG A 540 -14.61 22.99 29.07
C ARG A 540 -15.79 22.09 29.41
N LYS A 541 -16.74 22.64 30.17
CA LYS A 541 -18.07 22.07 30.41
C LYS A 541 -18.77 21.87 29.05
N ARG A 542 -19.20 20.64 28.76
CA ARG A 542 -20.02 20.34 27.57
C ARG A 542 -21.31 21.15 27.58
N THR A 543 -21.73 21.63 26.41
CA THR A 543 -23.04 22.25 26.19
C THR A 543 -23.93 21.29 25.40
N HIS A 544 -25.25 21.51 25.43
CA HIS A 544 -26.27 20.70 24.74
C HIS A 544 -26.03 20.51 23.22
N ASP A 545 -25.16 21.33 22.62
CA ASP A 545 -24.88 21.37 21.18
C ASP A 545 -23.59 20.63 20.76
N ASP A 546 -22.94 19.88 21.66
CA ASP A 546 -21.75 19.09 21.32
C ASP A 546 -22.14 17.88 20.43
N GLU A 547 -21.87 17.95 19.13
CA GLU A 547 -22.08 16.85 18.18
C GLU A 547 -21.26 15.61 18.60
N ILE A 548 -21.94 14.48 18.83
CA ILE A 548 -21.31 13.19 19.12
C ILE A 548 -20.48 12.76 17.89
N LYS A 549 -19.16 12.68 18.04
CA LYS A 549 -18.27 12.20 16.98
C LYS A 549 -18.57 10.71 16.69
N MET A 550 -19.02 10.42 15.48
CA MET A 550 -19.26 9.03 15.03
C MET A 550 -17.95 8.24 14.89
N PRO A 551 -17.86 7.03 15.46
CA PRO A 551 -16.74 6.14 15.22
C PRO A 551 -16.80 5.52 13.81
N HIS A 552 -15.63 5.31 13.19
CA HIS A 552 -15.44 4.54 11.94
C HIS A 552 -16.14 5.05 10.65
N ALA A 553 -16.51 6.33 10.58
CA ALA A 553 -17.24 6.92 9.46
C ALA A 553 -16.38 7.24 8.22
N LYS A 554 -15.60 6.26 7.72
CA LYS A 554 -14.84 6.36 6.46
C LYS A 554 -14.85 5.03 5.71
N PHE A 555 -15.01 5.09 4.39
CA PHE A 555 -14.76 3.93 3.52
C PHE A 555 -13.30 3.49 3.56
N ARG A 556 -13.06 2.22 3.92
CA ARG A 556 -11.74 1.62 3.76
C ARG A 556 -11.60 1.16 2.32
N LYS A 557 -10.52 1.58 1.64
CA LYS A 557 -10.23 1.06 0.30
C LYS A 557 -9.82 -0.40 0.43
N VAL A 558 -10.61 -1.28 -0.18
CA VAL A 558 -10.28 -2.70 -0.29
C VAL A 558 -9.00 -2.86 -1.09
N THR A 559 -8.01 -3.52 -0.50
CA THR A 559 -6.71 -3.73 -1.12
C THR A 559 -6.80 -4.95 -2.05
N LYS A 560 -6.49 -4.77 -3.34
CA LYS A 560 -6.47 -5.88 -4.32
C LYS A 560 -5.21 -6.75 -4.25
N LEU A 561 -4.20 -6.33 -3.48
CA LEU A 561 -3.01 -7.13 -3.24
C LEU A 561 -3.34 -8.34 -2.38
N ARG A 562 -2.72 -9.48 -2.70
CA ARG A 562 -2.87 -10.71 -1.91
C ARG A 562 -2.33 -10.47 -0.50
N SER A 563 -3.13 -10.82 0.51
CA SER A 563 -2.67 -10.77 1.90
C SER A 563 -1.68 -11.90 2.17
N GLY A 564 -0.56 -11.61 2.84
CA GLY A 564 0.36 -12.64 3.35
C GLY A 564 -0.18 -13.37 4.59
N GLY A 565 -1.34 -12.96 5.10
CA GLY A 565 -1.99 -13.56 6.27
C GLY A 565 -1.39 -13.15 7.62
N ALA A 566 -0.52 -12.13 7.66
CA ALA A 566 -0.11 -11.50 8.91
C ALA A 566 -1.29 -10.74 9.55
N ILE A 567 -1.31 -10.64 10.89
CA ILE A 567 -2.30 -9.82 11.59
C ILE A 567 -2.20 -8.39 11.09
N THR A 568 -3.33 -7.85 10.63
CA THR A 568 -3.40 -6.51 10.08
C THR A 568 -3.28 -5.47 11.18
N ASN A 569 -2.75 -4.29 10.84
CA ASN A 569 -2.39 -3.25 11.81
C ASN A 569 -3.51 -2.81 12.77
N GLU A 570 -4.78 -2.96 12.37
CA GLU A 570 -5.93 -2.59 13.21
C GLU A 570 -6.22 -3.61 14.32
N TRP A 571 -5.72 -4.84 14.16
CA TRP A 571 -5.89 -5.95 15.10
C TRP A 571 -4.64 -6.22 15.91
N LEU A 572 -3.52 -5.53 15.64
CA LEU A 572 -2.31 -5.67 16.45
C LEU A 572 -2.60 -5.29 17.91
N PRO A 573 -2.14 -6.09 18.89
CA PRO A 573 -2.34 -5.78 20.31
C PRO A 573 -1.79 -4.39 20.66
N ASP A 574 -2.58 -3.64 21.41
CA ASP A 574 -2.15 -2.36 21.98
C ASP A 574 -1.66 -2.62 23.41
N PRO A 575 -0.41 -2.23 23.80
CA PRO A 575 0.10 -2.46 25.14
C PRO A 575 -0.74 -1.88 26.28
N GLU A 576 -1.58 -0.87 25.98
CA GLU A 576 -2.43 -0.20 26.97
C GLU A 576 -3.83 -0.83 27.08
N LEU A 577 -4.19 -1.77 26.19
CA LEU A 577 -5.52 -2.39 26.14
C LEU A 577 -5.45 -3.90 26.38
N ASP A 578 -6.55 -4.46 26.89
CA ASP A 578 -6.69 -5.91 27.05
C ASP A 578 -6.76 -6.59 25.67
N SER A 579 -5.82 -7.51 25.40
CA SER A 579 -5.76 -8.31 24.18
C SER A 579 -6.83 -9.41 24.13
N THR A 580 -7.46 -9.72 25.28
CA THR A 580 -8.40 -10.83 25.49
C THR A 580 -9.67 -10.42 26.25
N PRO A 581 -10.44 -9.40 25.81
CA PRO A 581 -11.55 -8.82 26.57
C PRO A 581 -12.74 -9.76 26.85
N TRP A 582 -12.76 -10.95 26.26
CA TRP A 582 -13.74 -12.00 26.55
C TRP A 582 -13.43 -12.77 27.84
N MET A 583 -12.19 -12.73 28.34
CA MET A 583 -11.73 -13.47 29.53
C MET A 583 -12.26 -12.86 30.83
N LYS A 584 -13.54 -13.04 31.10
CA LYS A 584 -14.19 -12.59 32.35
C LYS A 584 -14.23 -13.67 33.43
N THR A 585 -14.12 -14.93 33.03
CA THR A 585 -14.23 -16.09 33.92
C THR A 585 -12.96 -16.92 33.79
N ASP A 586 -12.38 -17.34 34.92
CA ASP A 586 -11.26 -18.28 34.89
C ASP A 586 -11.78 -19.71 34.68
N HIS A 587 -11.26 -20.37 33.63
CA HIS A 587 -11.62 -21.74 33.26
C HIS A 587 -10.54 -22.76 33.59
N SER A 588 -9.45 -22.35 34.25
CA SER A 588 -8.29 -23.18 34.58
C SER A 588 -8.63 -24.44 35.38
N ALA A 589 -9.69 -24.40 36.20
CA ALA A 589 -10.18 -25.54 36.99
C ALA A 589 -11.02 -26.56 36.20
N SER A 590 -11.05 -26.49 34.85
CA SER A 590 -11.85 -27.38 34.02
C SER A 590 -11.30 -28.81 33.99
N ALA A 591 -12.19 -29.80 33.84
CA ALA A 591 -11.84 -31.22 33.90
C ALA A 591 -10.86 -31.69 32.81
N SER A 592 -10.77 -30.98 31.69
CA SER A 592 -9.79 -31.22 30.63
C SER A 592 -9.49 -29.94 29.86
N MET A 593 -8.37 -29.90 29.13
CA MET A 593 -8.01 -28.77 28.28
C MET A 593 -9.03 -28.55 27.16
N ALA A 594 -9.63 -29.63 26.62
CA ALA A 594 -10.67 -29.50 25.61
C ALA A 594 -11.93 -28.81 26.15
N VAL A 595 -12.29 -29.06 27.42
CA VAL A 595 -13.41 -28.39 28.09
C VAL A 595 -13.06 -26.92 28.41
N TRP A 596 -11.81 -26.64 28.80
CA TRP A 596 -11.34 -25.26 28.97
C TRP A 596 -11.48 -24.49 27.65
N LEU A 597 -10.90 -25.00 26.55
CA LEU A 597 -11.01 -24.38 25.24
C LEU A 597 -12.48 -24.21 24.82
N HIS A 598 -13.33 -25.20 25.07
CA HIS A 598 -14.76 -25.09 24.77
C HIS A 598 -15.42 -23.91 25.50
N LYS A 599 -15.20 -23.75 26.80
CA LYS A 599 -15.76 -22.65 27.58
C LYS A 599 -15.23 -21.29 27.12
N GLU A 600 -13.94 -21.21 26.82
CA GLU A 600 -13.35 -19.97 26.30
C GLU A 600 -13.89 -19.60 24.91
N VAL A 601 -14.12 -20.59 24.04
CA VAL A 601 -14.80 -20.38 22.75
C VAL A 601 -16.23 -19.87 22.95
N VAL A 602 -16.94 -20.34 23.97
CA VAL A 602 -18.27 -19.82 24.33
C VAL A 602 -18.18 -18.37 24.81
N ASP A 603 -17.24 -18.04 25.69
CA ASP A 603 -17.04 -16.67 26.18
C ASP A 603 -16.69 -15.70 25.04
N PHE A 604 -15.80 -16.11 24.14
CA PHE A 604 -15.47 -15.34 22.94
C PHE A 604 -16.68 -15.14 22.03
N TYR A 605 -17.45 -16.21 21.77
CA TYR A 605 -18.67 -16.11 20.97
C TYR A 605 -19.69 -15.17 21.63
N ASP A 606 -19.85 -15.24 22.95
CA ASP A 606 -20.75 -14.38 23.71
C ASP A 606 -20.31 -12.91 23.74
N TYR A 607 -19.01 -12.67 23.69
CA TYR A 607 -18.44 -11.33 23.54
C TYR A 607 -18.73 -10.72 22.16
N ILE A 608 -18.59 -11.50 21.09
CA ILE A 608 -18.74 -11.03 19.71
C ILE A 608 -20.19 -11.04 19.21
N LYS A 609 -21.01 -11.98 19.67
CA LYS A 609 -22.37 -12.20 19.13
C LYS A 609 -23.19 -10.90 19.16
N PRO A 610 -24.05 -10.70 18.15
CA PRO A 610 -25.02 -9.61 18.14
C PRO A 610 -25.81 -9.46 19.44
N ARG A 611 -26.00 -8.22 19.89
CA ARG A 611 -26.88 -7.88 21.01
C ARG A 611 -28.25 -7.38 20.51
N ASP A 612 -29.28 -7.51 21.35
CA ASP A 612 -30.66 -7.16 20.98
C ASP A 612 -30.82 -5.70 20.49
N PHE A 613 -30.10 -4.73 21.07
CA PHE A 613 -30.16 -3.35 20.60
C PHE A 613 -29.46 -3.14 19.25
N GLU A 614 -28.36 -3.85 19.01
CA GLU A 614 -27.63 -3.83 17.75
C GLU A 614 -28.47 -4.41 16.61
N GLU A 615 -29.22 -5.48 16.91
CA GLU A 615 -30.15 -6.10 15.98
C GLU A 615 -31.37 -5.22 15.70
N ARG A 616 -31.96 -4.61 16.73
CA ARG A 616 -33.09 -3.67 16.56
C ARG A 616 -32.74 -2.48 15.68
N LEU A 617 -31.62 -1.80 15.94
CA LEU A 617 -31.19 -0.64 15.14
C LEU A 617 -30.94 -1.02 13.67
N ARG A 618 -30.31 -2.17 13.42
CA ARG A 618 -30.13 -2.69 12.05
C ARG A 618 -31.47 -2.97 11.38
N HIS A 619 -32.45 -3.55 12.08
CA HIS A 619 -33.80 -3.73 11.54
C HIS A 619 -34.49 -2.40 11.21
N GLU A 620 -34.32 -1.37 12.04
CA GLU A 620 -34.89 -0.04 11.78
C GLU A 620 -34.29 0.60 10.53
N VAL A 621 -32.97 0.52 10.34
CA VAL A 621 -32.28 0.96 9.12
C VAL A 621 -32.79 0.23 7.87
N VAL A 622 -33.03 -1.08 7.97
CA VAL A 622 -33.61 -1.88 6.88
C VAL A 622 -35.02 -1.42 6.53
N GLN A 623 -35.88 -1.22 7.55
CA GLN A 623 -37.24 -0.76 7.32
C GLN A 623 -37.29 0.64 6.71
N GLU A 624 -36.37 1.51 7.10
CA GLU A 624 -36.22 2.83 6.52
C GLU A 624 -35.85 2.75 5.03
N LEU A 625 -34.83 1.95 4.68
CA LEU A 625 -34.43 1.79 3.28
C LEU A 625 -35.51 1.11 2.45
N LYS A 626 -36.21 0.10 2.99
CA LYS A 626 -37.39 -0.53 2.37
C LYS A 626 -38.48 0.50 2.07
N GLY A 627 -38.83 1.32 3.07
CA GLY A 627 -39.84 2.37 2.92
C GLY A 627 -39.44 3.42 1.88
N PHE A 628 -38.18 3.85 1.90
CA PHE A 628 -37.60 4.75 0.91
C PHE A 628 -37.72 4.19 -0.51
N CYS A 629 -37.27 2.94 -0.71
CA CYS A 629 -37.25 2.27 -1.99
C CYS A 629 -38.66 2.06 -2.56
N ARG A 630 -39.60 1.53 -1.76
CA ARG A 630 -40.98 1.27 -2.21
C ARG A 630 -41.77 2.54 -2.53
N GLN A 631 -41.44 3.67 -1.91
CA GLN A 631 -42.05 4.95 -2.25
C GLN A 631 -41.66 5.45 -3.64
N ILE A 632 -40.43 5.18 -4.08
CA ILE A 632 -39.89 5.64 -5.37
C ILE A 632 -40.12 4.60 -6.46
N TYR A 633 -39.97 3.32 -6.12
CA TYR A 633 -40.03 2.17 -7.01
C TYR A 633 -41.12 1.22 -6.50
N ARG A 634 -42.33 1.38 -7.03
CA ARG A 634 -43.49 0.58 -6.58
C ARG A 634 -43.34 -0.90 -6.89
N ASP A 635 -42.55 -1.24 -7.88
CA ASP A 635 -42.30 -2.58 -8.42
C ASP A 635 -40.93 -3.18 -8.00
N ALA A 636 -40.29 -2.68 -6.94
CA ALA A 636 -39.07 -3.25 -6.39
C ALA A 636 -38.98 -3.23 -4.85
N GLU A 637 -38.40 -4.27 -4.25
CA GLU A 637 -38.13 -4.35 -2.81
C GLU A 637 -36.64 -4.43 -2.49
N VAL A 638 -36.33 -4.16 -1.22
CA VAL A 638 -35.00 -4.39 -0.63
C VAL A 638 -35.07 -5.67 0.22
N TYR A 639 -34.14 -6.59 0.04
CA TYR A 639 -34.01 -7.80 0.85
C TYR A 639 -32.66 -7.80 1.55
N CYS A 640 -32.61 -8.12 2.84
CA CYS A 640 -31.33 -8.33 3.51
C CYS A 640 -30.79 -9.71 3.19
N PHE A 641 -29.49 -9.82 2.99
CA PHE A 641 -28.81 -11.11 2.88
C PHE A 641 -27.47 -11.10 3.63
N GLY A 642 -26.73 -12.21 3.56
CA GLY A 642 -25.41 -12.30 4.17
C GLY A 642 -25.45 -12.45 5.70
N SER A 643 -24.51 -11.79 6.38
CA SER A 643 -24.23 -12.04 7.81
C SER A 643 -25.30 -11.54 8.76
N PHE A 644 -26.01 -10.45 8.39
CA PHE A 644 -27.05 -9.83 9.21
C PHE A 644 -28.29 -10.73 9.43
N PRO A 645 -29.05 -11.14 8.40
CA PRO A 645 -30.22 -12.02 8.57
C PRO A 645 -29.86 -13.43 9.05
N SER A 646 -28.58 -13.80 8.95
CA SER A 646 -28.04 -15.06 9.48
C SER A 646 -27.71 -14.98 10.98
N GLY A 647 -27.64 -13.77 11.57
CA GLY A 647 -27.24 -13.57 12.96
C GLY A 647 -25.75 -13.87 13.22
N LEU A 648 -24.91 -13.80 12.18
CA LEU A 648 -23.47 -14.12 12.21
C LEU A 648 -22.59 -12.92 11.83
N TYR A 649 -23.12 -11.72 12.06
CA TYR A 649 -22.40 -10.48 11.78
C TYR A 649 -21.51 -10.12 12.96
N LEU A 650 -20.33 -9.57 12.65
CA LEU A 650 -19.43 -9.00 13.65
C LEU A 650 -19.92 -7.58 14.00
N PRO A 651 -19.58 -7.02 15.17
CA PRO A 651 -20.07 -5.70 15.60
C PRO A 651 -19.90 -4.58 14.57
N THR A 652 -18.79 -4.57 13.82
CA THR A 652 -18.48 -3.58 12.78
C THR A 652 -18.77 -4.06 11.35
N ALA A 653 -19.45 -5.20 11.18
CA ALA A 653 -19.70 -5.78 9.86
C ALA A 653 -20.70 -4.97 9.03
N ASP A 654 -20.45 -4.95 7.73
CA ASP A 654 -21.29 -4.29 6.72
C ASP A 654 -22.65 -4.98 6.60
N MET A 655 -23.68 -4.21 6.22
CA MET A 655 -25.03 -4.69 5.97
C MET A 655 -25.25 -4.94 4.48
N ASP A 656 -25.35 -6.21 4.09
CA ASP A 656 -25.63 -6.60 2.71
C ASP A 656 -27.13 -6.58 2.40
N MET A 657 -27.52 -5.85 1.36
CA MET A 657 -28.90 -5.72 0.90
C MET A 657 -29.00 -5.89 -0.62
N ALA A 658 -30.11 -6.47 -1.09
CA ALA A 658 -30.42 -6.68 -2.49
C ALA A 658 -31.68 -5.89 -2.85
N PHE A 659 -31.54 -4.92 -3.75
CA PHE A 659 -32.67 -4.23 -4.37
C PHE A 659 -33.09 -4.99 -5.62
N MET A 660 -34.29 -5.57 -5.61
CA MET A 660 -34.78 -6.43 -6.68
C MET A 660 -36.16 -6.00 -7.16
N SER A 661 -36.38 -6.01 -8.47
CA SER A 661 -37.72 -5.82 -9.02
C SER A 661 -38.59 -7.04 -8.76
N ASP A 662 -39.90 -6.82 -8.60
CA ASP A 662 -40.88 -7.89 -8.44
C ASP A 662 -40.88 -8.82 -9.69
N GLY A 663 -40.55 -8.28 -10.86
CA GLY A 663 -40.36 -9.06 -12.09
C GLY A 663 -39.15 -9.99 -12.01
N TYR A 664 -37.98 -9.49 -11.60
CA TYR A 664 -36.76 -10.29 -11.47
C TYR A 664 -36.87 -11.35 -10.36
N ALA A 665 -37.48 -11.01 -9.23
CA ALA A 665 -37.74 -11.95 -8.14
C ALA A 665 -38.60 -13.16 -8.56
N ASN A 666 -39.44 -12.98 -9.60
CA ASN A 666 -40.27 -14.03 -10.20
C ASN A 666 -39.61 -14.69 -11.43
N GLY A 667 -38.30 -14.52 -11.64
CA GLY A 667 -37.55 -15.13 -12.75
C GLY A 667 -37.54 -14.33 -14.05
N GLY A 668 -38.00 -13.06 -14.02
CA GLY A 668 -37.95 -12.14 -15.16
C GLY A 668 -36.56 -11.51 -15.39
N MET A 669 -36.47 -10.66 -16.42
CA MET A 669 -35.21 -9.96 -16.75
C MET A 669 -34.87 -8.84 -15.75
N ALA A 670 -33.58 -8.63 -15.51
CA ALA A 670 -33.07 -7.58 -14.63
C ALA A 670 -33.41 -6.17 -15.18
N LYS A 671 -34.09 -5.35 -14.38
CA LYS A 671 -34.54 -4.01 -14.76
C LYS A 671 -33.64 -2.90 -14.21
N TYR A 672 -33.10 -3.09 -13.02
CA TYR A 672 -32.39 -2.05 -12.24
C TYR A 672 -30.87 -2.20 -12.21
N CYS A 673 -30.25 -2.69 -13.28
CA CYS A 673 -28.81 -2.96 -13.35
C CYS A 673 -27.98 -1.91 -14.12
N THR A 674 -28.60 -0.88 -14.70
CA THR A 674 -27.90 0.09 -15.55
C THR A 674 -27.09 1.12 -14.76
N LYS A 675 -25.92 1.53 -15.26
CA LYS A 675 -25.07 2.56 -14.63
C LYS A 675 -25.83 3.84 -14.31
N SER A 676 -26.66 4.33 -15.23
CA SER A 676 -27.51 5.52 -15.04
C SER A 676 -28.48 5.37 -13.86
N PHE A 677 -29.02 4.16 -13.66
CA PHE A 677 -29.88 3.87 -12.52
C PHE A 677 -29.11 3.97 -11.20
N LEU A 678 -27.92 3.37 -11.09
CA LEU A 678 -27.13 3.42 -9.85
C LEU A 678 -26.77 4.86 -9.45
N PHE A 679 -26.39 5.71 -10.40
CA PHE A 679 -26.12 7.13 -10.12
C PHE A 679 -27.39 7.91 -9.72
N ARG A 680 -28.54 7.57 -10.29
CA ARG A 680 -29.84 8.13 -9.88
C ARG A 680 -30.20 7.70 -8.45
N PHE A 681 -30.01 6.42 -8.12
CA PHE A 681 -30.23 5.88 -6.78
C PHE A 681 -29.34 6.58 -5.75
N ARG A 682 -28.04 6.75 -6.05
CA ARG A 682 -27.11 7.56 -5.25
C ARG A 682 -27.65 8.98 -4.99
N SER A 683 -28.11 9.66 -6.03
CA SER A 683 -28.59 11.03 -5.93
C SER A 683 -29.82 11.13 -5.02
N GLN A 684 -30.68 10.11 -5.03
CA GLN A 684 -31.88 10.06 -4.17
C GLN A 684 -31.54 9.79 -2.70
N LEU A 685 -30.55 8.94 -2.42
CA LEU A 685 -30.05 8.71 -1.06
C LEU A 685 -29.47 9.99 -0.44
N ILE A 686 -28.69 10.73 -1.23
CA ILE A 686 -28.13 12.04 -0.83
C ILE A 686 -29.26 13.06 -0.60
N ALA A 687 -30.23 13.15 -1.52
CA ALA A 687 -31.34 14.09 -1.41
C ALA A 687 -32.22 13.87 -0.16
N ARG A 688 -32.31 12.63 0.34
CA ARG A 688 -33.03 12.30 1.57
C ARG A 688 -32.17 12.32 2.83
N ASN A 689 -30.90 12.72 2.72
CA ASN A 689 -29.98 12.86 3.84
C ASN A 689 -29.80 11.55 4.65
N MET A 690 -29.78 10.42 3.92
CA MET A 690 -29.60 9.06 4.49
C MET A 690 -28.12 8.68 4.64
N THR A 691 -27.22 9.40 3.97
CA THR A 691 -25.79 9.11 3.95
C THR A 691 -25.02 10.03 4.89
N TRP A 692 -24.00 9.50 5.56
CA TRP A 692 -23.05 10.29 6.33
C TRP A 692 -22.15 11.10 5.39
N GLN A 693 -22.12 12.42 5.53
CA GLN A 693 -21.25 13.34 4.75
C GLN A 693 -21.30 13.16 3.22
N ASN A 694 -22.39 12.61 2.68
CA ASN A 694 -22.49 12.22 1.27
C ASN A 694 -21.42 11.21 0.81
N GLU A 695 -20.85 10.44 1.74
CA GLU A 695 -19.95 9.31 1.43
C GLU A 695 -20.76 8.14 0.85
N ILE A 696 -20.64 7.94 -0.46
CA ILE A 696 -21.31 6.88 -1.21
C ILE A 696 -20.49 6.51 -2.44
N GLU A 697 -20.24 5.22 -2.62
CA GLU A 697 -19.48 4.64 -3.72
C GLU A 697 -20.40 3.83 -4.64
N VAL A 698 -20.24 4.01 -5.96
CA VAL A 698 -21.00 3.26 -6.97
C VAL A 698 -20.04 2.33 -7.71
N ILE A 699 -20.25 1.02 -7.61
CA ILE A 699 -19.45 0.01 -8.29
C ILE A 699 -20.29 -0.58 -9.42
N SER A 700 -20.18 0.00 -10.62
CA SER A 700 -20.95 -0.41 -11.79
C SER A 700 -20.24 -1.43 -12.71
N GLY A 701 -18.95 -1.72 -12.48
CA GLY A 701 -18.12 -2.55 -13.36
C GLY A 701 -17.96 -4.01 -12.94
N ALA A 702 -18.65 -4.45 -11.88
CA ALA A 702 -18.59 -5.82 -11.38
C ALA A 702 -19.72 -6.70 -11.96
N LYS A 703 -19.57 -8.04 -11.86
CA LYS A 703 -20.61 -9.02 -12.29
C LYS A 703 -21.98 -8.71 -11.68
N VAL A 704 -21.98 -8.24 -10.42
CA VAL A 704 -23.17 -7.72 -9.73
C VAL A 704 -22.91 -6.25 -9.39
N PRO A 705 -23.67 -5.30 -9.95
CA PRO A 705 -23.50 -3.88 -9.67
C PRO A 705 -23.99 -3.57 -8.25
N LEU A 706 -23.29 -2.67 -7.55
CA LEU A 706 -23.59 -2.35 -6.15
C LEU A 706 -23.31 -0.88 -5.79
N VAL A 707 -23.97 -0.41 -4.74
CA VAL A 707 -23.83 0.93 -4.15
C VAL A 707 -23.49 0.76 -2.67
N LYS A 708 -22.34 1.29 -2.24
CA LYS A 708 -21.89 1.28 -0.85
C LYS A 708 -22.08 2.66 -0.23
N PHE A 709 -22.69 2.76 0.96
CA PHE A 709 -22.81 4.04 1.69
C PHE A 709 -22.75 3.81 3.20
N ILE A 710 -22.41 4.87 3.96
CA ILE A 710 -22.48 4.85 5.42
C ILE A 710 -23.79 5.52 5.82
N GLU A 711 -24.62 4.84 6.61
CA GLU A 711 -25.88 5.39 7.10
C GLU A 711 -25.61 6.49 8.12
N ARG A 712 -26.31 7.61 7.94
CA ARG A 712 -26.03 8.86 8.62
C ARG A 712 -26.12 8.79 10.15
N LYS A 713 -27.02 8.01 10.74
CA LYS A 713 -27.30 8.05 12.19
C LYS A 713 -26.54 6.99 12.96
N THR A 714 -26.54 5.77 12.45
CA THR A 714 -25.95 4.59 13.08
C THR A 714 -24.46 4.44 12.75
N GLY A 715 -23.97 5.10 11.70
CA GLY A 715 -22.61 4.90 11.19
C GLY A 715 -22.40 3.52 10.57
N LEU A 716 -23.47 2.75 10.35
CA LEU A 716 -23.40 1.42 9.76
C LEU A 716 -23.11 1.51 8.26
N LYS A 717 -22.19 0.66 7.79
CA LYS A 717 -21.87 0.51 6.37
C LYS A 717 -22.91 -0.37 5.71
N ILE A 718 -23.41 0.06 4.55
CA ILE A 718 -24.47 -0.62 3.81
C ILE A 718 -24.03 -0.84 2.37
N ASP A 719 -24.10 -2.09 1.93
CA ASP A 719 -23.82 -2.54 0.57
C ASP A 719 -25.14 -2.95 -0.10
N VAL A 720 -25.62 -2.16 -1.06
CA VAL A 720 -26.84 -2.45 -1.83
C VAL A 720 -26.45 -2.99 -3.20
N SER A 721 -26.66 -4.29 -3.41
CA SER A 721 -26.59 -4.95 -4.72
C SER A 721 -27.92 -4.83 -5.47
N PHE A 722 -27.87 -4.84 -6.80
CA PHE A 722 -29.07 -4.69 -7.64
C PHE A 722 -29.33 -5.94 -8.47
N GLU A 723 -30.57 -6.43 -8.44
CA GLU A 723 -31.04 -7.60 -9.21
C GLU A 723 -30.15 -8.83 -8.97
N ASN A 724 -30.00 -9.22 -7.70
CA ASN A 724 -29.22 -10.38 -7.28
C ASN A 724 -29.98 -11.20 -6.22
N ASP A 725 -30.41 -12.40 -6.58
CA ASP A 725 -31.19 -13.30 -5.74
C ASP A 725 -30.35 -14.36 -5.01
N THR A 726 -29.10 -14.57 -5.43
CA THR A 726 -28.20 -15.63 -4.91
C THR A 726 -28.01 -15.53 -3.40
N GLY A 727 -27.73 -14.31 -2.90
CA GLY A 727 -27.55 -14.07 -1.47
C GLY A 727 -28.83 -14.32 -0.66
N VAL A 728 -29.99 -14.01 -1.24
CA VAL A 728 -31.30 -14.19 -0.57
C VAL A 728 -31.65 -15.68 -0.46
N LYS A 729 -31.41 -16.46 -1.51
CA LYS A 729 -31.59 -17.92 -1.50
C LYS A 729 -30.72 -18.60 -0.45
N ALA A 730 -29.45 -18.18 -0.33
CA ALA A 730 -28.51 -18.72 0.65
C ALA A 730 -28.98 -18.60 2.11
N ILE A 731 -29.85 -17.63 2.45
CA ILE A 731 -30.41 -17.46 3.80
C ILE A 731 -31.26 -18.68 4.20
N HIS A 732 -32.04 -19.23 3.27
CA HIS A 732 -32.89 -20.40 3.56
C HIS A 732 -32.03 -21.61 3.88
N THR A 733 -31.00 -21.86 3.08
CA THR A 733 -30.00 -22.91 3.29
C THR A 733 -29.28 -22.75 4.62
N PHE A 734 -28.88 -21.52 4.96
CA PHE A 734 -28.30 -21.22 6.26
C PHE A 734 -29.24 -21.52 7.43
N LYS A 735 -30.51 -21.09 7.34
CA LYS A 735 -31.50 -21.37 8.41
C LYS A 735 -31.72 -22.86 8.60
N ALA A 736 -31.75 -23.63 7.52
CA ALA A 736 -31.83 -25.09 7.58
C ALA A 736 -30.61 -25.70 8.28
N TRP A 737 -29.39 -25.30 7.89
CA TRP A 737 -28.17 -25.79 8.54
C TRP A 737 -28.02 -25.34 9.99
N ARG A 738 -28.50 -24.15 10.35
CA ARG A 738 -28.50 -23.69 11.75
C ARG A 738 -29.43 -24.54 12.61
N ALA A 739 -30.58 -24.93 12.09
CA ALA A 739 -31.49 -25.84 12.78
C ALA A 739 -30.89 -27.26 12.91
N GLN A 740 -30.16 -27.71 11.90
CA GLN A 740 -29.51 -29.03 11.88
C GLN A 740 -28.24 -29.08 12.75
N TYR A 741 -27.44 -28.01 12.77
CA TYR A 741 -26.15 -27.91 13.44
C TYR A 741 -26.10 -26.67 14.35
N PRO A 742 -26.65 -26.75 15.58
CA PRO A 742 -26.76 -25.59 16.47
C PRO A 742 -25.43 -24.97 16.91
N GLY A 743 -24.32 -25.73 16.90
CA GLY A 743 -22.97 -25.22 17.21
C GLY A 743 -22.25 -24.53 16.05
N MET A 744 -22.72 -24.71 14.81
CA MET A 744 -22.11 -24.10 13.61
C MET A 744 -21.99 -22.57 13.66
N PRO A 745 -22.99 -21.80 14.17
CA PRO A 745 -22.88 -20.36 14.36
C PRO A 745 -21.63 -19.90 15.12
N ALA A 746 -21.29 -20.58 16.20
CA ALA A 746 -20.12 -20.22 17.01
C ALA A 746 -18.82 -20.47 16.24
N LEU A 747 -18.67 -21.66 15.64
CA LEU A 747 -17.48 -22.00 14.85
C LEU A 747 -17.28 -21.04 13.68
N VAL A 748 -18.33 -20.75 12.92
CA VAL A 748 -18.27 -19.81 11.78
C VAL A 748 -17.83 -18.42 12.24
N THR A 749 -18.35 -17.92 13.36
CA THR A 749 -17.95 -16.61 13.89
C THR A 749 -16.47 -16.59 14.27
N LEU A 750 -15.95 -17.62 14.93
CA LEU A 750 -14.53 -17.72 15.26
C LEU A 750 -13.66 -17.74 14.00
N ILE A 751 -13.96 -18.60 13.04
CA ILE A 751 -13.16 -18.75 11.81
C ILE A 751 -13.21 -17.47 10.97
N LYS A 752 -14.39 -16.83 10.88
CA LYS A 752 -14.52 -15.52 10.21
C LYS A 752 -13.66 -14.45 10.88
N HIS A 753 -13.66 -14.40 12.21
CA HIS A 753 -12.84 -13.44 12.95
C HIS A 753 -11.34 -13.70 12.76
N PHE A 754 -10.91 -14.96 12.86
CA PHE A 754 -9.54 -15.40 12.60
C PHE A 754 -9.03 -14.94 11.22
N LEU A 755 -9.85 -15.12 10.18
CA LEU A 755 -9.54 -14.71 8.80
C LEU A 755 -9.56 -13.18 8.65
N LEU A 756 -10.51 -12.50 9.31
CA LEU A 756 -10.60 -11.03 9.31
C LEU A 756 -9.33 -10.39 9.86
N MET A 757 -8.85 -10.88 11.02
CA MET A 757 -7.63 -10.35 11.65
C MET A 757 -6.43 -10.40 10.71
N ARG A 758 -6.39 -11.39 9.80
CA ARG A 758 -5.30 -11.66 8.84
C ARG A 758 -5.56 -11.10 7.43
N GLY A 759 -6.68 -10.41 7.23
CA GLY A 759 -7.08 -9.88 5.92
C GLY A 759 -7.35 -10.96 4.86
N LEU A 760 -7.75 -12.17 5.28
CA LEU A 760 -8.02 -13.33 4.40
C LEU A 760 -9.53 -13.59 4.20
N ASN A 761 -10.39 -12.63 4.54
CA ASN A 761 -11.85 -12.76 4.54
C ASN A 761 -12.55 -12.22 3.26
N GLU A 762 -11.80 -11.75 2.25
CA GLU A 762 -12.37 -11.12 1.05
C GLU A 762 -11.85 -11.78 -0.25
N PRO A 763 -12.72 -12.33 -1.13
CA PRO A 763 -12.29 -12.96 -2.37
C PRO A 763 -11.48 -12.06 -3.32
N VAL A 764 -11.70 -10.75 -3.28
CA VAL A 764 -11.01 -9.79 -4.16
C VAL A 764 -9.52 -9.65 -3.88
N ASN A 765 -9.07 -10.03 -2.68
CA ASN A 765 -7.66 -10.10 -2.31
C ASN A 765 -7.13 -11.55 -2.26
N GLY A 766 -7.90 -12.50 -2.81
CA GLY A 766 -7.61 -13.93 -2.79
C GLY A 766 -8.03 -14.65 -1.50
N GLY A 767 -8.65 -13.95 -0.54
CA GLY A 767 -9.28 -14.54 0.65
C GLY A 767 -10.50 -15.42 0.35
N ILE A 768 -11.15 -15.90 1.41
CA ILE A 768 -12.34 -16.77 1.32
C ILE A 768 -13.61 -16.01 1.72
N GLY A 769 -14.68 -16.18 0.96
CA GLY A 769 -15.96 -15.52 1.21
C GLY A 769 -16.70 -16.09 2.43
N GLY A 770 -17.55 -15.28 3.07
CA GLY A 770 -18.27 -15.69 4.29
C GLY A 770 -19.18 -16.92 4.10
N PHE A 771 -19.83 -17.06 2.94
CA PHE A 771 -20.63 -18.26 2.64
C PHE A 771 -19.75 -19.51 2.47
N SER A 772 -18.58 -19.37 1.82
CA SER A 772 -17.60 -20.46 1.69
C SER A 772 -17.09 -20.94 3.06
N VAL A 773 -16.91 -20.05 4.04
CA VAL A 773 -16.57 -20.45 5.43
C VAL A 773 -17.69 -21.26 6.07
N ILE A 774 -18.95 -20.88 5.89
CA ILE A 774 -20.11 -21.67 6.36
C ILE A 774 -20.07 -23.06 5.72
N CYS A 775 -19.84 -23.14 4.41
CA CYS A 775 -19.74 -24.40 3.69
C CYS A 775 -18.62 -25.30 4.21
N LEU A 776 -17.45 -24.76 4.56
CA LEU A 776 -16.36 -25.53 5.17
C LEU A 776 -16.78 -26.11 6.52
N VAL A 777 -17.36 -25.30 7.40
CA VAL A 777 -17.81 -25.78 8.72
C VAL A 777 -18.90 -26.83 8.57
N VAL A 778 -19.89 -26.60 7.71
CA VAL A 778 -20.99 -27.56 7.49
C VAL A 778 -20.50 -28.84 6.83
N SER A 779 -19.58 -28.75 5.86
CA SER A 779 -18.97 -29.92 5.23
C SER A 779 -18.26 -30.79 6.25
N MET A 780 -17.43 -30.21 7.12
CA MET A 780 -16.79 -30.95 8.20
C MET A 780 -17.83 -31.65 9.09
N LEU A 781 -18.83 -30.92 9.57
CA LEU A 781 -19.88 -31.47 10.44
C LEU A 781 -20.70 -32.56 9.76
N GLN A 782 -20.99 -32.43 8.46
CA GLN A 782 -21.69 -33.44 7.66
C GLN A 782 -20.87 -34.72 7.51
N MET A 783 -19.54 -34.62 7.42
CA MET A 783 -18.64 -35.76 7.20
C MET A 783 -18.21 -36.46 8.50
N MET A 784 -18.51 -35.88 9.67
CA MET A 784 -18.17 -36.47 10.97
C MET A 784 -19.14 -37.60 11.37
N PRO A 785 -18.66 -38.85 11.57
CA PRO A 785 -19.53 -39.97 11.97
C PRO A 785 -20.24 -39.75 13.31
N GLU A 786 -19.59 -39.08 14.25
CA GLU A 786 -20.12 -38.76 15.59
C GLU A 786 -21.32 -37.80 15.53
N VAL A 787 -21.30 -36.87 14.57
CA VAL A 787 -22.39 -35.92 14.32
C VAL A 787 -23.52 -36.61 13.57
N GLN A 788 -23.21 -37.43 12.55
CA GLN A 788 -24.20 -38.20 11.79
C GLN A 788 -24.99 -39.17 12.69
N SER A 789 -24.31 -39.84 13.61
CA SER A 789 -24.92 -40.74 14.59
C SER A 789 -25.71 -40.02 15.70
N ARG A 790 -25.71 -38.68 15.72
CA ARG A 790 -26.32 -37.82 16.76
C ARG A 790 -25.79 -38.08 18.17
N ASN A 791 -24.59 -38.68 18.28
CA ASN A 791 -23.94 -38.96 19.55
C ASN A 791 -23.19 -37.74 20.10
N LEU A 792 -22.89 -36.74 19.26
CA LEU A 792 -22.20 -35.52 19.64
C LEU A 792 -23.13 -34.30 19.55
N ASP A 793 -23.41 -33.64 20.67
CA ASP A 793 -24.03 -32.31 20.65
C ASP A 793 -22.97 -31.25 20.34
N THR A 794 -23.06 -30.68 19.14
CA THR A 794 -22.15 -29.63 18.64
C THR A 794 -22.06 -28.40 19.55
N ARG A 795 -23.05 -28.14 20.41
CA ARG A 795 -23.04 -27.00 21.33
C ARG A 795 -22.07 -27.16 22.50
N HIS A 796 -21.79 -28.39 22.92
CA HIS A 796 -21.00 -28.68 24.12
C HIS A 796 -19.56 -29.08 23.82
N HIS A 797 -19.18 -29.14 22.53
CA HIS A 797 -17.87 -29.63 22.09
C HIS A 797 -17.16 -28.66 21.14
N LEU A 798 -17.46 -27.35 21.24
CA LEU A 798 -16.95 -26.34 20.30
C LEU A 798 -15.41 -26.28 20.26
N GLY A 799 -14.72 -26.51 21.38
CA GLY A 799 -13.26 -26.52 21.43
C GLY A 799 -12.65 -27.66 20.60
N GLN A 800 -13.19 -28.87 20.73
CA GLN A 800 -12.76 -30.02 19.93
C GLN A 800 -13.08 -29.81 18.44
N LEU A 801 -14.26 -29.31 18.12
CA LEU A 801 -14.67 -29.03 16.74
C LEU A 801 -13.81 -27.94 16.09
N LEU A 802 -13.37 -26.93 16.86
CA LEU A 802 -12.45 -25.89 16.37
C LEU A 802 -11.08 -26.47 16.03
N LEU A 803 -10.51 -27.31 16.90
CA LEU A 803 -9.24 -28.00 16.63
C LEU A 803 -9.35 -28.91 15.40
N GLN A 804 -10.41 -29.70 15.32
CA GLN A 804 -10.67 -30.58 14.16
C GLN A 804 -10.83 -29.79 12.86
N PHE A 805 -11.44 -28.59 12.90
CA PHE A 805 -11.55 -27.73 11.73
C PHE A 805 -10.17 -27.30 11.22
N PHE A 806 -9.32 -26.77 12.11
CA PHE A 806 -7.99 -26.32 11.73
C PHE A 806 -7.09 -27.48 11.29
N ASP A 807 -7.22 -28.65 11.91
CA ASP A 807 -6.47 -29.84 11.50
C ASP A 807 -6.94 -30.39 10.15
N LEU A 808 -8.26 -30.52 9.95
CA LEU A 808 -8.82 -31.04 8.71
C LEU A 808 -8.42 -30.16 7.54
N TYR A 809 -8.74 -28.88 7.59
CA TYR A 809 -8.50 -27.99 6.46
C TYR A 809 -7.04 -27.52 6.37
N GLY A 810 -6.32 -27.43 7.49
CA GLY A 810 -4.91 -27.04 7.49
C GLY A 810 -3.95 -28.15 7.08
N ASN A 811 -4.15 -29.37 7.61
CA ASN A 811 -3.16 -30.45 7.50
C ASN A 811 -3.61 -31.62 6.61
N LYS A 812 -4.92 -31.93 6.55
CA LYS A 812 -5.42 -33.18 5.95
C LYS A 812 -6.10 -33.02 4.60
N PHE A 813 -6.72 -31.87 4.34
CA PHE A 813 -7.56 -31.65 3.16
C PHE A 813 -6.74 -31.29 1.92
N ASN A 814 -6.75 -32.16 0.91
CA ASN A 814 -6.08 -31.89 -0.36
C ASN A 814 -6.96 -31.03 -1.29
N TYR A 815 -6.86 -29.71 -1.15
CA TYR A 815 -7.64 -28.77 -1.96
C TYR A 815 -7.29 -28.77 -3.45
N GLN A 816 -6.14 -29.32 -3.87
CA GLN A 816 -5.71 -29.32 -5.27
C GLN A 816 -6.52 -30.33 -6.07
N THR A 817 -6.80 -31.49 -5.49
CA THR A 817 -7.44 -32.62 -6.17
C THR A 817 -8.91 -32.81 -5.77
N VAL A 818 -9.34 -32.28 -4.63
CA VAL A 818 -10.68 -32.51 -4.07
C VAL A 818 -11.54 -31.24 -4.11
N ALA A 819 -12.80 -31.42 -4.47
CA ALA A 819 -13.89 -30.46 -4.37
C ALA A 819 -14.89 -30.90 -3.28
N ILE A 820 -15.57 -29.92 -2.69
CA ILE A 820 -16.57 -30.13 -1.65
C ILE A 820 -17.98 -30.03 -2.26
N SER A 821 -18.80 -31.06 -2.05
CA SER A 821 -20.23 -31.04 -2.33
C SER A 821 -21.00 -31.15 -1.02
N LEU A 822 -22.02 -30.31 -0.84
CA LEU A 822 -22.85 -30.29 0.37
C LEU A 822 -24.19 -31.01 0.18
N ASP A 823 -24.60 -31.23 -1.08
CA ASP A 823 -25.83 -31.90 -1.44
C ASP A 823 -25.66 -32.76 -2.72
N PRO A 824 -25.63 -34.09 -2.61
CA PRO A 824 -25.43 -34.84 -1.37
C PRO A 824 -24.01 -34.62 -0.80
N PRO A 825 -23.85 -34.65 0.54
CA PRO A 825 -22.60 -34.32 1.21
C PRO A 825 -21.49 -35.33 0.90
N ARG A 826 -20.42 -34.87 0.24
CA ARG A 826 -19.27 -35.71 -0.12
C ARG A 826 -18.04 -34.89 -0.56
N TYR A 827 -16.88 -35.51 -0.49
CA TYR A 827 -15.65 -35.05 -1.14
C TYR A 827 -15.51 -35.73 -2.50
N ILE A 828 -15.39 -34.93 -3.56
CA ILE A 828 -15.37 -35.40 -4.94
C ILE A 828 -14.03 -35.01 -5.56
N PRO A 829 -13.34 -35.92 -6.27
CA PRO A 829 -12.20 -35.52 -7.09
C PRO A 829 -12.61 -34.50 -8.15
N LYS A 830 -11.84 -33.42 -8.32
CA LYS A 830 -12.19 -32.31 -9.24
C LYS A 830 -12.42 -32.76 -10.68
N HIS A 831 -11.72 -33.77 -11.15
CA HIS A 831 -11.90 -34.33 -12.50
C HIS A 831 -13.27 -34.99 -12.70
N GLN A 832 -14.02 -35.29 -11.64
CA GLN A 832 -15.37 -35.88 -11.70
C GLN A 832 -16.47 -34.83 -11.63
N VAL A 833 -16.13 -33.54 -11.46
CA VAL A 833 -17.12 -32.45 -11.43
C VAL A 833 -17.34 -31.98 -12.87
N THR A 834 -18.54 -32.23 -13.40
CA THR A 834 -18.92 -31.88 -14.79
C THR A 834 -19.81 -30.64 -14.87
N ASP A 835 -20.36 -30.17 -13.76
CA ASP A 835 -21.30 -29.04 -13.73
C ASP A 835 -20.66 -27.69 -14.12
N PHE A 836 -19.34 -27.56 -13.96
CA PHE A 836 -18.57 -26.39 -14.39
C PHE A 836 -17.11 -26.74 -14.68
N ALA A 837 -16.48 -25.95 -15.55
CA ALA A 837 -15.08 -26.11 -15.91
C ALA A 837 -14.14 -25.37 -14.94
N TYR A 838 -13.10 -26.06 -14.48
CA TYR A 838 -12.04 -25.45 -13.68
C TYR A 838 -11.11 -24.62 -14.55
N LYS A 839 -10.96 -23.34 -14.20
CA LYS A 839 -9.92 -22.48 -14.79
C LYS A 839 -8.55 -22.68 -14.12
N ASN A 840 -8.54 -23.08 -12.86
CA ASN A 840 -7.33 -23.31 -12.07
C ASN A 840 -7.63 -24.31 -10.96
N HIS A 841 -6.86 -25.40 -10.89
CA HIS A 841 -7.04 -26.46 -9.91
C HIS A 841 -6.37 -26.16 -8.56
N ASP A 842 -5.47 -25.18 -8.47
CA ASP A 842 -4.77 -24.78 -7.24
C ASP A 842 -5.59 -23.78 -6.40
N ARG A 843 -6.89 -24.08 -6.23
CA ARG A 843 -7.82 -23.28 -5.43
C ARG A 843 -8.83 -24.15 -4.73
N LEU A 844 -9.35 -23.68 -3.60
CA LEU A 844 -10.48 -24.32 -2.94
C LEU A 844 -11.67 -24.38 -3.89
N SER A 845 -12.30 -25.55 -4.01
CA SER A 845 -13.51 -25.76 -4.81
C SER A 845 -14.65 -26.22 -3.92
N ILE A 846 -15.74 -25.47 -3.94
CA ILE A 846 -16.97 -25.81 -3.23
C ILE A 846 -18.11 -25.59 -4.20
N ILE A 847 -18.82 -26.67 -4.51
CA ILE A 847 -20.01 -26.66 -5.37
C ILE A 847 -21.12 -25.92 -4.61
N ASP A 848 -21.68 -24.87 -5.21
CA ASP A 848 -22.75 -24.10 -4.59
C ASP A 848 -23.99 -24.99 -4.36
N PRO A 849 -24.47 -25.16 -3.12
CA PRO A 849 -25.66 -25.97 -2.84
C PRO A 849 -26.92 -25.37 -3.46
N ASN A 850 -26.93 -24.09 -3.82
CA ASN A 850 -28.07 -23.43 -4.43
C ASN A 850 -27.96 -23.34 -5.96
N ASN A 851 -26.80 -23.68 -6.53
CA ASN A 851 -26.54 -23.62 -7.97
C ASN A 851 -25.34 -24.50 -8.36
N SER A 852 -25.58 -25.77 -8.71
CA SER A 852 -24.50 -26.73 -9.00
C SER A 852 -23.53 -26.29 -10.11
N ALA A 853 -23.95 -25.39 -11.02
CA ALA A 853 -23.12 -24.84 -12.09
C ALA A 853 -22.12 -23.76 -11.63
N ASN A 854 -21.99 -23.51 -10.33
CA ASN A 854 -21.16 -22.45 -9.78
C ASN A 854 -20.23 -22.96 -8.65
N ASP A 855 -18.95 -22.56 -8.72
CA ASP A 855 -17.98 -22.73 -7.64
C ASP A 855 -17.96 -21.46 -6.77
N ILE A 856 -18.50 -21.55 -5.56
CA ILE A 856 -18.56 -20.39 -4.65
C ILE A 856 -17.22 -20.00 -4.06
N SER A 857 -16.20 -20.85 -4.13
CA SER A 857 -14.85 -20.55 -3.66
C SER A 857 -13.84 -20.26 -4.78
N GLY A 858 -14.27 -20.24 -6.05
CA GLY A 858 -13.38 -20.02 -7.21
C GLY A 858 -12.60 -18.69 -7.20
N GLY A 859 -13.06 -17.71 -6.41
CA GLY A 859 -12.37 -16.43 -6.17
C GLY A 859 -11.19 -16.51 -5.18
N SER A 860 -11.05 -17.61 -4.43
CA SER A 860 -10.07 -17.78 -3.36
C SER A 860 -8.68 -18.10 -3.91
N SER A 861 -8.08 -17.16 -4.63
CA SER A 861 -6.78 -17.35 -5.29
C SER A 861 -5.59 -17.53 -4.34
N ASN A 862 -5.78 -17.31 -3.03
CA ASN A 862 -4.75 -17.45 -1.99
C ASN A 862 -5.01 -18.67 -1.09
N THR A 863 -5.61 -19.73 -1.64
CA THR A 863 -6.01 -20.93 -0.88
C THR A 863 -4.85 -21.54 -0.10
N GLY A 864 -3.67 -21.71 -0.71
CA GLY A 864 -2.50 -22.28 -0.03
C GLY A 864 -2.11 -21.53 1.26
N THR A 865 -2.13 -20.19 1.22
CA THR A 865 -1.87 -19.35 2.41
C THR A 865 -2.97 -19.48 3.46
N ILE A 866 -4.25 -19.56 3.05
CA ILE A 866 -5.36 -19.72 3.99
C ILE A 866 -5.20 -21.03 4.78
N LEU A 867 -4.90 -22.12 4.08
CA LEU A 867 -4.75 -23.44 4.70
C LEU A 867 -3.46 -23.54 5.52
N SER A 868 -2.35 -22.90 5.11
CA SER A 868 -1.14 -22.86 5.94
C SER A 868 -1.37 -22.11 7.26
N HIS A 869 -2.17 -21.04 7.26
CA HIS A 869 -2.58 -20.37 8.50
C HIS A 869 -3.53 -21.21 9.36
N PHE A 870 -4.39 -22.04 8.75
CA PHE A 870 -5.18 -23.03 9.50
C PHE A 870 -4.28 -24.11 10.16
N ALA A 871 -3.29 -24.63 9.43
CA ALA A 871 -2.32 -25.57 9.96
C ALA A 871 -1.56 -24.97 11.16
N ARG A 872 -1.09 -23.72 11.01
CA ARG A 872 -0.41 -23.01 12.08
C ARG A 872 -1.30 -22.75 13.29
N ALA A 873 -2.57 -22.38 13.08
CA ALA A 873 -3.53 -22.18 14.17
C ALA A 873 -3.78 -23.47 14.97
N HIS A 874 -3.83 -24.63 14.30
CA HIS A 874 -3.91 -25.92 14.98
C HIS A 874 -2.68 -26.18 15.86
N GLU A 875 -1.49 -25.94 15.32
CA GLU A 875 -0.22 -26.08 16.04
C GLU A 875 -0.15 -25.16 17.26
N ASP A 876 -0.40 -23.86 17.08
CA ASP A 876 -0.34 -22.84 18.14
C ASP A 876 -1.33 -23.14 19.28
N LEU A 877 -2.57 -23.54 18.96
CA LEU A 877 -3.56 -23.92 19.97
C LEU A 877 -3.13 -25.18 20.73
N THR A 878 -2.62 -26.18 20.04
CA THR A 878 -2.20 -27.45 20.66
C THR A 878 -1.00 -27.24 21.58
N GLU A 879 -0.02 -26.44 21.13
CA GLU A 879 1.14 -26.06 21.93
C GLU A 879 0.72 -25.26 23.16
N ARG A 880 -0.15 -24.26 22.99
CA ARG A 880 -0.67 -23.45 24.09
C ARG A 880 -1.41 -24.28 25.13
N MET A 881 -2.27 -25.20 24.70
CA MET A 881 -2.95 -26.13 25.60
C MET A 881 -1.98 -27.04 26.36
N ALA A 882 -0.92 -27.52 25.71
CA ALA A 882 0.11 -28.33 26.35
C ALA A 882 0.92 -27.54 27.39
N GLN A 883 1.26 -26.28 27.09
CA GLN A 883 1.95 -25.37 28.03
C GLN A 883 1.10 -25.08 29.27
N LEU A 884 -0.19 -24.76 29.10
CA LEU A 884 -1.09 -24.47 30.20
C LEU A 884 -1.38 -25.70 31.07
N ALA A 885 -1.35 -26.91 30.50
CA ALA A 885 -1.53 -28.15 31.25
C ALA A 885 -0.37 -28.47 32.20
N GLN A 886 0.84 -27.94 31.96
CA GLN A 886 2.06 -28.29 32.71
C GLN A 886 2.31 -27.42 33.95
N ASP A 887 1.85 -26.16 33.97
CA ASP A 887 2.15 -25.22 35.06
C ASP A 887 0.87 -24.65 35.71
N PRO A 888 0.60 -24.99 36.98
CA PRO A 888 -0.55 -24.46 37.75
C PRO A 888 -0.55 -22.94 37.91
N ARG A 889 0.60 -22.27 37.74
CA ARG A 889 0.72 -20.80 37.82
C ARG A 889 0.15 -20.10 36.59
N ASN A 890 -0.17 -20.84 35.53
CA ASN A 890 -0.82 -20.31 34.34
C ASN A 890 -2.35 -20.21 34.46
N ALA A 891 -2.90 -20.36 35.68
CA ALA A 891 -4.30 -20.04 35.95
C ALA A 891 -4.64 -18.62 35.47
N SER A 892 -5.87 -18.40 34.99
CA SER A 892 -6.35 -17.16 34.36
C SER A 892 -5.73 -16.73 33.01
N GLN A 893 -4.91 -17.55 32.35
CA GLN A 893 -4.45 -17.25 30.98
C GLN A 893 -5.42 -17.74 29.90
N SER A 894 -5.38 -17.10 28.72
CA SER A 894 -6.22 -17.45 27.57
C SER A 894 -5.53 -18.48 26.66
N ILE A 895 -6.29 -19.47 26.21
CA ILE A 895 -5.89 -20.41 25.14
C ILE A 895 -6.07 -19.73 23.78
N LEU A 896 -7.16 -18.99 23.57
CA LEU A 896 -7.45 -18.37 22.27
C LEU A 896 -6.55 -17.18 21.95
N GLU A 897 -5.84 -16.61 22.93
CA GLU A 897 -4.94 -15.46 22.74
C GLU A 897 -3.94 -15.66 21.60
N VAL A 898 -3.38 -16.85 21.45
CA VAL A 898 -2.36 -17.12 20.41
C VAL A 898 -2.90 -16.97 18.98
N ILE A 899 -4.22 -17.06 18.78
CA ILE A 899 -4.86 -16.94 17.46
C ILE A 899 -5.84 -15.76 17.33
N MET A 900 -6.41 -15.29 18.45
CA MET A 900 -7.44 -14.24 18.55
C MET A 900 -6.97 -13.00 19.35
N GLY A 901 -5.80 -13.01 19.98
CA GLY A 901 -5.29 -11.88 20.74
C GLY A 901 -5.08 -10.66 19.85
N GLY A 902 -5.64 -9.51 20.23
CA GLY A 902 -5.59 -8.32 19.39
C GLY A 902 -6.33 -7.12 19.93
N ASN A 903 -6.44 -6.06 19.12
CA ASN A 903 -7.12 -4.83 19.49
C ASN A 903 -8.63 -4.87 19.15
N TYR A 904 -9.48 -4.85 20.19
CA TYR A 904 -10.94 -4.89 20.06
C TYR A 904 -11.64 -3.55 20.30
N SER A 905 -10.88 -2.45 20.48
CA SER A 905 -11.43 -1.12 20.78
C SER A 905 -12.47 -0.63 19.77
N SER A 906 -12.33 -1.00 18.49
CA SER A 906 -13.30 -0.65 17.45
C SER A 906 -14.68 -1.30 17.66
N PHE A 907 -14.70 -2.55 18.14
CA PHE A 907 -15.94 -3.25 18.47
C PHE A 907 -16.62 -2.58 19.65
N GLU A 908 -15.86 -2.24 20.69
CA GLU A 908 -16.39 -1.57 21.88
C GLU A 908 -16.91 -0.17 21.55
N THR A 909 -16.16 0.61 20.78
CA THR A 909 -16.54 1.97 20.41
C THR A 909 -17.82 1.99 19.59
N GLN A 910 -17.92 1.13 18.57
CA GLN A 910 -19.14 1.00 17.76
C GLN A 910 -20.34 0.56 18.60
N ARG A 911 -20.13 -0.42 19.48
CA ARG A 911 -21.20 -0.97 20.33
C ARG A 911 -21.70 0.04 21.35
N ASN A 912 -20.79 0.77 22.00
CA ASN A 912 -21.13 1.84 22.94
C ASN A 912 -21.92 2.97 22.26
N TYR A 913 -21.54 3.32 21.03
CA TYR A 913 -22.26 4.31 20.22
C TYR A 913 -23.69 3.87 19.87
N LEU A 914 -23.85 2.64 19.36
CA LEU A 914 -25.16 2.08 19.05
C LEU A 914 -26.03 1.91 20.30
N GLU A 915 -25.44 1.59 21.45
CA GLU A 915 -26.17 1.48 22.71
C GLU A 915 -26.70 2.84 23.17
N LEU A 916 -25.87 3.89 23.08
CA LEU A 916 -26.28 5.26 23.37
C LEU A 916 -27.44 5.70 22.46
N LEU A 917 -27.31 5.47 21.15
CA LEU A 917 -28.35 5.80 20.17
C LEU A 917 -29.66 5.03 20.44
N SER A 918 -29.58 3.76 20.85
CA SER A 918 -30.74 2.97 21.23
C SER A 918 -31.46 3.54 22.47
N LYS A 919 -30.70 4.09 23.44
CA LYS A 919 -31.24 4.71 24.66
C LYS A 919 -31.88 6.08 24.38
N GLU A 920 -31.29 6.88 23.49
CA GLU A 920 -31.84 8.19 23.09
C GLU A 920 -33.10 8.07 22.21
N GLY A 921 -33.30 6.90 21.60
CA GLY A 921 -34.45 6.57 20.77
C GLY A 921 -34.19 6.93 19.31
N TYR A 922 -34.04 5.89 18.48
CA TYR A 922 -33.89 6.07 17.03
C TYR A 922 -35.18 6.65 16.45
N ARG A 923 -35.10 7.88 15.94
CA ARG A 923 -36.18 8.50 15.16
C ARG A 923 -35.75 8.52 13.70
N PRO A 924 -36.48 7.92 12.75
CA PRO A 924 -36.15 8.02 11.32
C PRO A 924 -36.11 9.49 10.86
N PRO A 925 -35.26 9.87 9.90
CA PRO A 925 -35.31 11.20 9.30
C PRO A 925 -36.65 11.36 8.56
N THR A 926 -37.55 12.16 9.12
CA THR A 926 -38.83 12.51 8.48
C THR A 926 -38.65 13.62 7.45
N ARG A 927 -39.57 13.64 6.47
CA ARG A 927 -39.69 14.56 5.31
C ARG A 927 -39.07 15.96 5.54
N PRO A 928 -38.39 16.56 4.55
CA PRO A 928 -38.43 18.02 4.42
C PRO A 928 -39.90 18.41 4.17
N SER A 929 -40.51 19.16 5.08
CA SER A 929 -41.83 19.72 4.88
C SER A 929 -41.79 20.68 3.69
N ASN A 930 -42.73 20.52 2.76
CA ASN A 930 -42.96 21.49 1.67
C ASN A 930 -43.80 22.69 2.16
N ASP A 931 -43.93 22.88 3.47
CA ASP A 931 -44.72 23.95 4.05
C ASP A 931 -43.79 25.13 4.42
N PRO A 932 -43.90 26.29 3.77
CA PRO A 932 -43.06 27.44 4.07
C PRO A 932 -43.26 27.99 5.49
N SER A 933 -44.30 27.54 6.20
CA SER A 933 -44.66 28.03 7.54
C SER A 933 -43.87 27.40 8.71
N ASP A 934 -43.08 26.34 8.48
CA ASP A 934 -42.31 25.67 9.54
C ASP A 934 -40.90 26.26 9.75
N ARG A 935 -40.43 27.14 8.85
CA ARG A 935 -39.12 27.80 8.99
C ARG A 935 -39.09 28.89 10.06
N ASP A 936 -40.25 29.37 10.51
CA ASP A 936 -40.37 30.41 11.54
C ASP A 936 -40.67 29.86 12.94
N ARG A 937 -40.98 28.57 13.10
CA ARG A 937 -41.30 27.99 14.42
C ARG A 937 -40.09 27.54 15.23
N ASP A 938 -38.97 27.24 14.58
CA ASP A 938 -37.74 26.82 15.26
C ASP A 938 -36.80 27.99 15.64
N ARG A 939 -37.13 29.23 15.26
CA ARG A 939 -36.39 30.43 15.72
C ARG A 939 -36.90 30.99 17.04
N ASP A 940 -38.14 30.67 17.44
CA ASP A 940 -38.80 31.33 18.58
C ASP A 940 -38.85 30.50 19.87
N ARG A 941 -38.24 29.30 19.88
CA ARG A 941 -38.12 28.45 21.09
C ARG A 941 -36.83 28.66 21.88
N GLY A 942 -35.89 29.44 21.38
CA GLY A 942 -34.59 29.69 22.01
C GLY A 942 -34.57 30.76 23.10
N ASN A 943 -35.68 31.44 23.40
CA ASN A 943 -35.65 32.61 24.28
C ASN A 943 -36.83 32.69 25.25
N ARG A 944 -36.99 31.67 26.12
CA ARG A 944 -37.83 31.76 27.32
C ARG A 944 -37.45 30.68 28.34
N SER A 945 -36.38 30.90 29.11
CA SER A 945 -36.21 30.27 30.42
C SER A 945 -35.19 31.01 31.30
N SER A 946 -35.58 32.17 31.83
CA SER A 946 -34.98 32.70 33.06
C SER A 946 -36.04 33.46 33.84
N ARG A 947 -36.70 32.76 34.77
CA ARG A 947 -37.27 33.33 36.00
C ARG A 947 -37.70 32.16 36.88
N GLY A 948 -36.89 31.92 37.90
CA GLY A 948 -37.20 30.95 38.94
C GLY A 948 -38.38 31.40 39.79
N GLN A 949 -39.06 30.43 40.40
CA GLN A 949 -39.83 30.64 41.62
C GLN A 949 -39.77 29.39 42.51
N PRO A 950 -39.83 29.57 43.85
CA PRO A 950 -39.53 28.55 44.87
C PRO A 950 -40.79 27.76 45.30
N PRO A 951 -40.69 26.78 46.24
CA PRO A 951 -41.61 25.66 46.33
C PRO A 951 -42.79 25.92 47.30
N ALA A 952 -43.93 25.28 47.04
CA ALA A 952 -44.99 25.09 48.02
C ALA A 952 -45.82 23.83 47.72
N THR A 953 -45.69 22.86 48.64
CA THR A 953 -46.76 22.08 49.31
C THR A 953 -48.02 21.67 48.51
N GLY A 954 -48.34 20.37 48.56
CA GLY A 954 -49.63 19.78 48.16
C GLY A 954 -50.82 20.24 49.04
N PRO A 955 -51.98 19.53 49.10
CA PRO A 955 -52.19 18.12 48.72
C PRO A 955 -53.53 17.80 48.00
N SER A 956 -53.69 16.50 47.71
CA SER A 956 -54.91 15.70 47.88
C SER A 956 -55.98 15.61 46.77
N HIS A 957 -56.43 14.35 46.64
CA HIS A 957 -57.66 13.83 46.02
C HIS A 957 -57.71 13.85 44.49
N GLY A 958 -57.95 12.75 43.79
CA GLY A 958 -58.40 11.41 44.17
C GLY A 958 -59.32 10.88 43.09
N ARG A 959 -59.25 9.56 42.81
CA ARG A 959 -60.27 8.75 42.10
C ARG A 959 -60.46 9.10 40.61
N ASN A 960 -60.80 8.22 39.70
CA ASN A 960 -60.98 6.77 39.60
C ASN A 960 -61.12 6.49 38.09
N SER A 961 -60.95 5.23 37.68
CA SER A 961 -61.77 4.53 36.66
C SER A 961 -62.16 5.30 35.38
N GLY A 962 -61.84 4.87 34.16
CA GLY A 962 -61.58 3.52 33.69
C GLY A 962 -61.98 3.42 32.20
N TYR A 963 -61.50 2.35 31.57
CA TYR A 963 -62.17 1.59 30.50
C TYR A 963 -62.84 2.32 29.32
N ARG A 964 -62.21 2.18 28.13
CA ARG A 964 -62.69 1.43 26.92
C ARG A 964 -62.16 2.12 25.67
N ARG A 965 -61.30 1.43 24.91
CA ARG A 965 -61.63 0.59 23.74
C ARG A 965 -62.22 1.36 22.55
N ARG A 966 -61.42 1.32 21.48
CA ARG A 966 -61.78 1.23 20.05
C ARG A 966 -62.58 2.40 19.46
N LYS A 967 -61.94 3.16 18.58
CA LYS A 967 -61.89 2.82 17.15
C LYS A 967 -60.52 3.18 16.58
#